data_AF-A0A1P8FF48-F1
#
_entry.id   AF-A0A1P8FF48-F1
#
_cell.length_a   1.000
_cell.length_b   1.000
_cell.length_c   1.000
_cell.angle_alpha   90.00
_cell.angle_beta   90.00
_cell.angle_gamma   90.00
#
_symmetry.space_group_name_H-M   'P 1'
#
loop_
_entity.id
_entity.type
_entity.pdbx_description
1 polymer ?
#
loop_
_entity_poly.entity_id
_entity_poly.type
_entity_poly.pdbx_seq_one_letter_code
_entity_poly.pdbx_strand_id
1 'polypeptide(L)'
;MVPEGQNVLPEADWKDATLRQYIRVSLPGSRLRLRISNVFGTAPLAIEAATLARPVALARPDIDPATLRTLTFGGRAGVTIPAGAEYYSDPVTLEHPAGADLAISLHYKDAPARQTGHPGSRTTSFTAKGNRVADAAWPDAAKFVRWYQIADLEVEAPRSVGVVSAIGDSITDGAGTTTDGNDRWTDALAARFAREGHRMGIVNTGIGGGRLLRDGLGPNLVARFDRDVLGRSGVTHAIVLIGVNDLGSQHRNNEDTPAARAKLVEDMQSAFRQVVGRAHAKGVCVTGGTIVPYGTSGYYKPNELNEADRQQLNAWIRTSGVFDSVADFDAAIRDPQQPNRMRTEHDSGDGLHPSPAGYRAMADAVPLAALQGCTSPPPSSYRNPVLTGFHADPSLCRVGSDYYLATSSFEYFPGVPIYHSKDLVHWRQIGHALTRESQLPLAGQKASKGIFAPTLRCQGGLFYMVTTNVDGGGNFYVTTRDPAGEWSEPVWLREKDGWMDPSLFFDDDGTVYYTRHGGGRNGGVYQARIDLKAGKLLEDAKLIWPGTGGIWPEGPHLYKIDGTYYLLISEGGTSYGHMLTVARSKSPWGPFEANPANPILTHRARPELPLQAIGHADLVQAENGSWWIVLLGVRSLERNHHIGRETLLAPVTWDAQGWPVVNGGRPLALQMAAERLPPSAPWPREAVRDEFNGPRLGLQWAHLRGPATGLWSLTERAGTLRLKGSQQTLDDAATPAFVARRQEHLRMRAATQLEFSPTAEPQMAGLVLRQNEDNYYALRVAGAGARRIELVTRVKGVTAVRESQPLGAGAVTLQVEAFPERYDFSIRAADGTTRAIGSAPTQPLSSEKAGGFTGVFVGMYASAASGGPMPPADFAWFDYEPLEN
;
A
#
# COMPACT_ATOMS: atom_id res chain seq x y z
N MET A 1 -7.11 0.51 -30.50
CA MET A 1 -7.13 -0.85 -31.09
C MET A 1 -6.44 -0.80 -32.45
N VAL A 2 -6.15 -1.95 -33.07
CA VAL A 2 -5.72 -1.98 -34.48
C VAL A 2 -6.99 -1.86 -35.34
N PRO A 3 -7.12 -0.84 -36.22
CA PRO A 3 -8.28 -0.74 -37.09
C PRO A 3 -8.24 -1.83 -38.17
N GLU A 4 -9.40 -2.36 -38.53
CA GLU A 4 -9.56 -3.41 -39.56
C GLU A 4 -10.62 -3.02 -40.61
N GLY A 5 -10.48 -3.57 -41.82
CA GLY A 5 -11.41 -3.36 -42.93
C GLY A 5 -11.66 -1.87 -43.23
N GLN A 6 -12.93 -1.48 -43.31
CA GLN A 6 -13.36 -0.09 -43.56
C GLN A 6 -12.91 0.93 -42.48
N ASN A 7 -12.35 0.48 -41.36
CA ASN A 7 -11.87 1.36 -40.30
C ASN A 7 -10.40 1.75 -40.49
N VAL A 8 -9.68 1.13 -41.43
CA VAL A 8 -8.30 1.48 -41.78
C VAL A 8 -8.31 2.75 -42.63
N LEU A 9 -7.53 3.76 -42.23
CA LEU A 9 -7.32 4.92 -43.10
C LEU A 9 -6.34 4.52 -44.21
N PRO A 10 -6.68 4.68 -45.51
CA PRO A 10 -5.80 4.27 -46.61
C PRO A 10 -4.40 4.91 -46.51
N GLU A 11 -3.36 4.18 -46.90
CA GLU A 11 -1.97 4.67 -46.88
C GLU A 11 -1.81 6.03 -47.60
N ALA A 12 -2.52 6.17 -48.73
CA ALA A 12 -2.55 7.40 -49.50
C ALA A 12 -3.03 8.58 -48.65
N ASP A 13 -3.92 8.42 -47.68
CA ASP A 13 -4.47 9.51 -46.87
C ASP A 13 -3.60 9.88 -45.66
N TRP A 14 -2.54 9.12 -45.40
CA TRP A 14 -1.50 9.44 -44.42
C TRP A 14 -0.30 10.15 -45.04
N LYS A 15 0.05 9.79 -46.27
CA LYS A 15 1.28 10.26 -46.91
C LYS A 15 1.19 11.75 -47.23
N ASP A 16 2.11 12.51 -46.65
CA ASP A 16 2.14 13.97 -46.64
C ASP A 16 0.73 14.56 -46.45
N ALA A 17 0.15 14.28 -45.28
CA ALA A 17 -1.22 14.63 -44.97
C ALA A 17 -1.38 15.07 -43.51
N THR A 18 -2.32 15.98 -43.29
CA THR A 18 -2.72 16.42 -41.95
C THR A 18 -4.07 15.82 -41.61
N LEU A 19 -4.14 15.13 -40.48
CA LEU A 19 -5.39 14.65 -39.89
C LEU A 19 -5.85 15.67 -38.85
N ARG A 20 -7.08 16.16 -38.98
CA ARG A 20 -7.73 17.04 -37.99
C ARG A 20 -8.89 16.31 -37.34
N GLN A 21 -8.78 16.08 -36.04
CA GLN A 21 -9.61 15.16 -35.28
C GLN A 21 -10.21 15.88 -34.08
N TYR A 22 -11.52 15.74 -33.89
CA TYR A 22 -12.25 16.51 -32.88
C TYR A 22 -12.52 15.64 -31.66
N ILE A 23 -12.27 16.20 -30.48
CA ILE A 23 -12.53 15.56 -29.19
C ILE A 23 -13.30 16.52 -28.28
N ARG A 24 -14.02 15.98 -27.30
CA ARG A 24 -14.74 16.76 -26.29
C ARG A 24 -14.02 16.65 -24.95
N VAL A 25 -13.77 17.80 -24.32
CA VAL A 25 -13.08 17.86 -23.02
C VAL A 25 -14.10 18.07 -21.91
N SER A 26 -14.15 17.15 -20.93
CA SER A 26 -15.13 17.22 -19.84
C SER A 26 -14.78 18.29 -18.79
N LEU A 27 -13.49 18.50 -18.51
CA LEU A 27 -13.01 19.45 -17.50
C LEU A 27 -12.81 20.84 -18.10
N PRO A 28 -13.12 21.92 -17.36
CA PRO A 28 -12.68 23.26 -17.74
C PRO A 28 -11.21 23.47 -17.36
N GLY A 29 -10.50 24.32 -18.09
CA GLY A 29 -9.13 24.68 -17.75
C GLY A 29 -8.48 25.63 -18.74
N SER A 30 -7.18 25.86 -18.56
CA SER A 30 -6.39 26.73 -19.42
C SER A 30 -5.06 26.13 -19.89
N ARG A 31 -4.60 25.04 -19.29
CA ARG A 31 -3.35 24.35 -19.67
C ARG A 31 -3.64 22.91 -20.04
N LEU A 32 -3.20 22.52 -21.23
CA LEU A 32 -3.50 21.24 -21.87
C LEU A 32 -2.23 20.54 -22.33
N ARG A 33 -2.21 19.22 -22.33
CA ARG A 33 -1.19 18.42 -23.04
C ARG A 33 -1.81 17.22 -23.75
N LEU A 34 -1.32 16.92 -24.94
CA LEU A 34 -1.80 15.82 -25.77
C LEU A 34 -0.95 14.57 -25.51
N ARG A 35 -1.61 13.42 -25.33
CA ARG A 35 -0.97 12.10 -25.33
C ARG A 35 -1.23 11.42 -26.67
N ILE A 36 -0.17 11.07 -27.37
CA ILE A 36 -0.19 10.43 -28.69
C ILE A 36 0.21 8.97 -28.53
N SER A 37 -0.49 8.07 -29.22
CA SER A 37 -0.30 6.62 -29.11
C SER A 37 0.33 6.02 -30.35
N ASN A 38 1.38 5.23 -30.15
CA ASN A 38 1.90 4.25 -31.09
C ASN A 38 1.88 2.84 -30.45
N VAL A 39 0.96 2.61 -29.49
CA VAL A 39 0.95 1.41 -28.64
C VAL A 39 0.74 0.10 -29.41
N PHE A 40 0.06 0.17 -30.56
CA PHE A 40 -0.05 -0.98 -31.47
C PHE A 40 0.91 -0.90 -32.66
N GLY A 41 1.72 0.16 -32.78
CA GLY A 41 2.67 0.32 -33.86
C GLY A 41 3.80 -0.70 -33.81
N THR A 42 4.26 -1.16 -34.97
CA THR A 42 5.37 -2.11 -35.12
C THR A 42 6.69 -1.44 -35.55
N ALA A 43 6.66 -0.13 -35.80
CA ALA A 43 7.82 0.69 -36.14
C ALA A 43 7.68 2.10 -35.51
N PRO A 44 8.75 2.91 -35.45
CA PRO A 44 8.65 4.29 -34.99
C PRO A 44 7.67 5.12 -35.82
N LEU A 45 6.82 5.90 -35.14
CA LEU A 45 5.85 6.81 -35.73
C LEU A 45 6.39 8.24 -35.72
N ALA A 46 6.54 8.86 -36.89
CA ALA A 46 6.95 10.26 -37.00
C ALA A 46 5.73 11.18 -37.14
N ILE A 47 5.71 12.26 -36.35
CA ILE A 47 4.78 13.39 -36.47
C ILE A 47 5.61 14.64 -36.67
N GLU A 48 5.43 15.34 -37.78
CA GLU A 48 6.27 16.49 -38.13
C GLU A 48 5.76 17.80 -37.51
N ALA A 49 4.44 17.93 -37.36
CA ALA A 49 3.81 19.08 -36.74
C ALA A 49 2.48 18.72 -36.07
N ALA A 50 2.14 19.43 -35.00
CA ALA A 50 0.90 19.24 -34.28
C ALA A 50 0.33 20.58 -33.77
N THR A 51 -0.99 20.75 -33.81
CA THR A 51 -1.69 21.93 -33.27
C THR A 51 -2.98 21.54 -32.53
N LEU A 52 -3.42 22.46 -31.67
CA LEU A 52 -4.70 22.43 -30.96
C LEU A 52 -5.45 23.74 -31.20
N ALA A 53 -6.76 23.68 -31.46
CA ALA A 53 -7.62 24.85 -31.64
C ALA A 53 -9.08 24.55 -31.27
N ARG A 54 -9.93 25.57 -31.13
CA ARG A 54 -11.39 25.39 -31.07
C ARG A 54 -11.95 25.28 -32.51
N PRO A 55 -12.84 24.31 -32.78
CA PRO A 55 -13.55 24.25 -34.06
C PRO A 55 -14.58 25.38 -34.17
N VAL A 56 -14.84 25.85 -35.40
CA VAL A 56 -15.96 26.78 -35.66
C VAL A 56 -17.30 26.08 -35.46
N ALA A 57 -17.38 24.83 -35.90
CA ALA A 57 -18.51 23.93 -35.67
C ALA A 57 -18.05 22.47 -35.85
N LEU A 58 -18.68 21.53 -35.15
CA LEU A 58 -18.53 20.10 -35.46
C LEU A 58 -19.01 19.80 -36.90
N ALA A 59 -18.56 18.67 -37.46
CA ALA A 59 -18.81 18.27 -38.85
C ALA A 59 -18.28 19.21 -39.97
N ARG A 60 -17.64 20.33 -39.61
CA ARG A 60 -16.85 21.19 -40.50
C ARG A 60 -15.37 21.10 -40.13
N PRO A 61 -14.43 21.25 -41.09
CA PRO A 61 -13.00 21.21 -40.81
C PRO A 61 -12.46 22.51 -40.19
N ASP A 62 -13.22 23.60 -40.24
CA ASP A 62 -12.75 24.95 -39.92
C ASP A 62 -12.53 25.15 -38.41
N ILE A 63 -11.46 25.87 -38.07
CA ILE A 63 -11.06 26.20 -36.70
C ILE A 63 -11.00 27.72 -36.48
N ASP A 64 -11.16 28.16 -35.24
CA ASP A 64 -10.95 29.56 -34.85
C ASP A 64 -9.44 29.85 -34.81
N PRO A 65 -8.88 30.65 -35.75
CA PRO A 65 -7.45 30.92 -35.81
C PRO A 65 -6.91 31.62 -34.56
N ALA A 66 -7.74 32.38 -33.82
CA ALA A 66 -7.30 33.05 -32.59
C ALA A 66 -6.95 32.05 -31.46
N THR A 67 -7.50 30.84 -31.55
CA THR A 67 -7.33 29.78 -30.56
C THR A 67 -6.24 28.79 -30.92
N LEU A 68 -5.65 28.93 -32.12
CA LEU A 68 -4.64 28.01 -32.61
C LEU A 68 -3.40 28.05 -31.73
N ARG A 69 -2.95 26.88 -31.31
CA ARG A 69 -1.73 26.68 -30.53
C ARG A 69 -0.90 25.56 -31.14
N THR A 70 0.38 25.83 -31.33
CA THR A 70 1.36 24.81 -31.71
C THR A 70 1.65 23.90 -30.52
N LEU A 71 1.60 22.59 -30.75
CA LEU A 71 2.07 21.60 -29.80
C LEU A 71 3.56 21.32 -30.07
N THR A 72 4.33 21.21 -29.00
CA THR A 72 5.77 20.91 -29.07
C THR A 72 6.09 19.68 -28.24
N PHE A 73 7.26 19.09 -28.46
CA PHE A 73 7.74 17.89 -27.79
C PHE A 73 9.20 18.11 -27.38
N GLY A 74 9.42 18.46 -26.11
CA GLY A 74 10.74 18.93 -25.65
C GLY A 74 11.20 20.18 -26.41
N GLY A 75 10.27 21.10 -26.70
CA GLY A 75 10.48 22.35 -27.44
C GLY A 75 10.55 22.22 -28.95
N ARG A 76 10.42 21.01 -29.52
CA ARG A 76 10.47 20.78 -30.98
C ARG A 76 9.06 20.63 -31.56
N ALA A 77 8.85 21.05 -32.81
CA ALA A 77 7.55 20.99 -33.48
C ALA A 77 7.07 19.56 -33.80
N GLY A 78 8.00 18.61 -33.92
CA GLY A 78 7.73 17.21 -34.27
C GLY A 78 8.38 16.23 -33.31
N VAL A 79 7.96 14.96 -33.41
CA VAL A 79 8.38 13.86 -32.53
C VAL A 79 8.40 12.53 -33.28
N THR A 80 9.33 11.65 -32.89
CA THR A 80 9.34 10.24 -33.30
C THR A 80 9.01 9.37 -32.09
N ILE A 81 7.89 8.66 -32.16
CA ILE A 81 7.37 7.81 -31.09
C ILE A 81 7.79 6.36 -31.35
N PRO A 82 8.52 5.69 -30.44
CA PRO A 82 8.89 4.28 -30.60
C PRO A 82 7.68 3.36 -30.81
N ALA A 83 7.93 2.20 -31.42
CA ALA A 83 6.93 1.13 -31.51
C ALA A 83 6.45 0.71 -30.10
N GLY A 84 5.15 0.54 -29.92
CA GLY A 84 4.56 0.13 -28.64
C GLY A 84 4.49 1.23 -27.57
N ALA A 85 4.89 2.46 -27.87
CA ALA A 85 4.98 3.55 -26.88
C ALA A 85 3.88 4.62 -27.04
N GLU A 86 3.76 5.47 -26.02
CA GLU A 86 2.92 6.67 -26.02
C GLU A 86 3.74 7.86 -25.53
N TYR A 87 3.55 9.04 -26.13
CA TYR A 87 4.34 10.25 -25.87
C TYR A 87 3.42 11.44 -25.54
N TYR A 88 3.93 12.35 -24.71
CA TYR A 88 3.24 13.59 -24.35
C TYR A 88 3.80 14.77 -25.12
N SER A 89 2.93 15.68 -25.53
CA SER A 89 3.35 17.04 -25.88
C SER A 89 3.75 17.82 -24.62
N ASP A 90 4.54 18.86 -24.81
CA ASP A 90 4.70 19.92 -23.83
C ASP A 90 3.33 20.58 -23.55
N PRO A 91 3.10 21.13 -22.33
CA PRO A 91 1.87 21.82 -22.01
C PRO A 91 1.68 23.09 -22.83
N VAL A 92 0.43 23.36 -23.23
CA VAL A 92 0.05 24.55 -24.00
C VAL A 92 -1.11 25.29 -23.35
N THR A 93 -1.13 26.62 -23.48
CA THR A 93 -2.20 27.45 -22.90
C THR A 93 -3.32 27.69 -23.91
N LEU A 94 -4.50 27.14 -23.63
CA LEU A 94 -5.76 27.36 -24.34
C LEU A 94 -6.92 27.30 -23.35
N GLU A 95 -7.52 28.45 -23.06
CA GLU A 95 -8.71 28.53 -22.19
C GLU A 95 -9.92 27.88 -22.85
N HIS A 96 -10.62 27.03 -22.08
CA HIS A 96 -11.80 26.33 -22.54
C HIS A 96 -12.77 26.03 -21.38
N PRO A 97 -14.08 26.12 -21.61
CA PRO A 97 -15.09 25.68 -20.65
C PRO A 97 -15.18 24.15 -20.60
N ALA A 98 -15.87 23.64 -19.56
CA ALA A 98 -16.27 22.24 -19.49
C ALA A 98 -17.19 21.89 -20.67
N GLY A 99 -16.95 20.75 -21.31
CA GLY A 99 -17.67 20.38 -22.52
C GLY A 99 -17.30 21.21 -23.74
N ALA A 100 -16.07 21.72 -23.81
CA ALA A 100 -15.56 22.32 -25.05
C ALA A 100 -15.14 21.21 -26.03
N ASP A 101 -15.44 21.42 -27.31
CA ASP A 101 -14.87 20.61 -28.38
C ASP A 101 -13.55 21.24 -28.83
N LEU A 102 -12.53 20.41 -29.07
CA LEU A 102 -11.20 20.84 -29.51
C LEU A 102 -10.76 20.03 -30.72
N ALA A 103 -10.13 20.74 -31.66
CA ALA A 103 -9.54 20.21 -32.87
C ALA A 103 -8.05 19.94 -32.65
N ILE A 104 -7.66 18.67 -32.76
CA ILE A 104 -6.26 18.23 -32.77
C ILE A 104 -5.85 18.00 -34.22
N SER A 105 -4.88 18.76 -34.73
CA SER A 105 -4.33 18.55 -36.08
C SER A 105 -2.93 17.96 -36.00
N LEU A 106 -2.68 16.84 -36.68
CA LEU A 106 -1.41 16.11 -36.70
C LEU A 106 -0.98 15.90 -38.16
N HIS A 107 0.21 16.37 -38.53
CA HIS A 107 0.79 16.13 -39.86
C HIS A 107 1.74 14.94 -39.84
N TYR A 108 1.58 14.10 -40.86
CA TYR A 108 2.36 12.90 -41.09
C TYR A 108 3.01 12.98 -42.47
N LYS A 109 4.31 12.68 -42.51
CA LYS A 109 5.03 12.52 -43.77
C LYS A 109 4.72 11.19 -44.44
N ASP A 110 4.74 10.11 -43.65
CA ASP A 110 4.56 8.73 -44.10
C ASP A 110 3.46 8.04 -43.27
N ALA A 111 2.86 7.01 -43.84
CA ALA A 111 1.88 6.21 -43.14
C ALA A 111 2.52 5.43 -41.97
N PRO A 112 1.80 5.27 -40.84
CA PRO A 112 2.26 4.39 -39.78
C PRO A 112 2.35 2.95 -40.28
N ALA A 113 3.44 2.24 -39.95
CA ALA A 113 3.59 0.82 -40.29
C ALA A 113 2.43 -0.05 -39.78
N ARG A 114 1.84 0.35 -38.64
CA ARG A 114 0.56 -0.15 -38.15
C ARG A 114 -0.17 0.97 -37.42
N GLN A 115 -1.44 1.16 -37.74
CA GLN A 115 -2.27 2.21 -37.16
C GLN A 115 -2.70 1.84 -35.72
N THR A 116 -2.65 2.80 -34.80
CA THR A 116 -3.50 2.78 -33.61
C THR A 116 -4.74 3.63 -33.92
N GLY A 117 -5.92 3.03 -33.82
CA GLY A 117 -7.17 3.70 -34.14
C GLY A 117 -8.26 3.42 -33.11
N HIS A 118 -9.29 4.26 -33.15
CA HIS A 118 -10.54 4.13 -32.42
C HIS A 118 -11.71 4.29 -33.42
N PRO A 119 -12.29 3.17 -33.89
CA PRO A 119 -13.36 3.19 -34.86
C PRO A 119 -14.68 3.79 -34.36
N GLY A 120 -14.89 3.76 -33.04
CA GLY A 120 -16.08 4.21 -32.32
C GLY A 120 -16.15 5.71 -32.07
N SER A 121 -15.32 6.54 -32.72
CA SER A 121 -15.19 7.97 -32.35
C SER A 121 -16.48 8.77 -32.39
N ARG A 122 -17.49 8.34 -33.16
CA ARG A 122 -18.77 9.05 -33.42
C ARG A 122 -18.61 10.56 -33.66
N THR A 123 -17.47 10.96 -34.19
CA THR A 123 -17.11 12.35 -34.43
C THR A 123 -16.48 12.46 -35.81
N THR A 124 -16.95 13.40 -36.61
CA THR A 124 -16.42 13.67 -37.93
C THR A 124 -15.03 14.28 -37.79
N SER A 125 -14.06 13.63 -38.42
CA SER A 125 -12.67 14.03 -38.55
C SER A 125 -12.32 14.24 -40.03
N PHE A 126 -11.19 14.88 -40.28
CA PHE A 126 -10.82 15.40 -41.60
C PHE A 126 -9.39 15.03 -41.96
N THR A 127 -9.13 14.84 -43.25
CA THR A 127 -7.78 14.75 -43.80
C THR A 127 -7.62 15.73 -44.97
N ALA A 128 -6.45 16.36 -45.05
CA ALA A 128 -6.06 17.23 -46.15
C ALA A 128 -4.58 17.02 -46.50
N LYS A 129 -4.23 17.23 -47.77
CA LYS A 129 -2.85 17.05 -48.27
C LYS A 129 -1.91 18.17 -47.85
N GLY A 130 -0.67 17.80 -47.56
CA GLY A 130 0.39 18.67 -47.06
C GLY A 130 0.30 18.94 -45.56
N ASN A 131 1.30 19.65 -45.04
CA ASN A 131 1.29 20.19 -43.68
C ASN A 131 0.36 21.41 -43.59
N ARG A 132 -0.85 21.18 -43.07
CA ARG A 132 -1.93 22.17 -42.95
C ARG A 132 -2.39 22.37 -41.50
N VAL A 133 -1.53 22.05 -40.53
CA VAL A 133 -1.88 22.16 -39.10
C VAL A 133 -2.21 23.60 -38.68
N ALA A 134 -1.70 24.60 -39.41
CA ALA A 134 -1.92 26.02 -39.16
C ALA A 134 -3.10 26.63 -39.94
N ASP A 135 -3.64 25.92 -40.93
CA ASP A 135 -4.66 26.46 -41.83
C ASP A 135 -6.03 26.50 -41.14
N ALA A 136 -6.65 27.69 -41.10
CA ALA A 136 -7.94 27.87 -40.43
C ALA A 136 -9.09 27.12 -41.13
N ALA A 137 -9.06 26.98 -42.45
CA ALA A 137 -10.13 26.38 -43.25
C ALA A 137 -9.59 25.36 -44.26
N TRP A 138 -10.29 24.23 -44.42
CA TRP A 138 -9.93 23.17 -45.38
C TRP A 138 -11.09 22.88 -46.34
N PRO A 139 -11.24 23.66 -47.43
CA PRO A 139 -12.36 23.48 -48.38
C PRO A 139 -12.33 22.14 -49.14
N ASP A 140 -11.15 21.53 -49.24
CA ASP A 140 -10.83 20.28 -49.95
C ASP A 140 -10.67 19.08 -49.01
N ALA A 141 -11.05 19.20 -47.73
CA ALA A 141 -10.90 18.12 -46.76
C ALA A 141 -11.81 16.91 -47.06
N ALA A 142 -11.22 15.72 -47.04
CA ALA A 142 -11.99 14.47 -46.99
C ALA A 142 -12.45 14.19 -45.56
N LYS A 143 -13.65 13.61 -45.40
CA LYS A 143 -14.28 13.33 -44.10
C LYS A 143 -14.21 11.84 -43.77
N PHE A 144 -14.01 11.54 -42.49
CA PHE A 144 -14.14 10.20 -41.93
C PHE A 144 -14.62 10.28 -40.46
N VAL A 145 -15.12 9.19 -39.88
CA VAL A 145 -15.71 9.20 -38.52
C VAL A 145 -14.90 8.30 -37.58
N ARG A 146 -13.61 8.57 -37.43
CA ARG A 146 -12.64 7.73 -36.71
C ARG A 146 -11.64 8.62 -35.98
N TRP A 147 -11.00 8.10 -34.93
CA TRP A 147 -9.78 8.69 -34.39
C TRP A 147 -8.57 7.79 -34.63
N TYR A 148 -7.40 8.39 -34.84
CA TYR A 148 -6.13 7.73 -35.06
C TYR A 148 -5.01 8.40 -34.26
N GLN A 149 -4.14 7.59 -33.67
CA GLN A 149 -2.95 7.95 -32.90
C GLN A 149 -3.16 8.90 -31.71
N ILE A 150 -4.40 9.20 -31.31
CA ILE A 150 -4.72 9.99 -30.11
C ILE A 150 -5.03 9.02 -28.95
N ALA A 151 -4.41 9.22 -27.79
CA ALA A 151 -4.70 8.47 -26.56
C ALA A 151 -5.54 9.27 -25.56
N ASP A 152 -5.13 10.49 -25.23
CA ASP A 152 -5.80 11.38 -24.26
C ASP A 152 -5.48 12.84 -24.55
N LEU A 153 -6.34 13.74 -24.07
CA LEU A 153 -6.00 15.15 -23.86
C LEU A 153 -6.15 15.47 -22.37
N GLU A 154 -5.07 15.86 -21.72
CA GLU A 154 -5.04 16.11 -20.29
C GLU A 154 -5.15 17.60 -19.99
N VAL A 155 -5.93 17.92 -18.95
CA VAL A 155 -6.11 19.27 -18.41
C VAL A 155 -5.34 19.38 -17.11
N GLU A 156 -4.49 20.40 -16.96
CA GLU A 156 -3.83 20.70 -15.69
C GLU A 156 -4.88 21.19 -14.67
N ALA A 157 -4.99 20.46 -13.57
CA ALA A 157 -5.97 20.74 -12.51
C ALA A 157 -5.36 20.54 -11.11
N PRO A 158 -5.92 21.18 -10.06
CA PRO A 158 -5.51 20.91 -8.68
C PRO A 158 -5.69 19.44 -8.30
N ARG A 159 -4.86 18.92 -7.40
CA ARG A 159 -4.93 17.52 -6.93
C ARG A 159 -6.27 17.11 -6.31
N SER A 160 -7.11 18.08 -5.92
CA SER A 160 -8.46 17.83 -5.42
C SER A 160 -9.46 17.46 -6.53
N VAL A 161 -9.10 17.63 -7.81
CA VAL A 161 -9.92 17.26 -8.96
C VAL A 161 -9.55 15.84 -9.39
N GLY A 162 -10.49 14.92 -9.25
CA GLY A 162 -10.34 13.53 -9.67
C GLY A 162 -10.80 13.27 -11.10
N VAL A 163 -10.49 12.08 -11.60
CA VAL A 163 -10.98 11.56 -12.89
C VAL A 163 -11.74 10.26 -12.67
N VAL A 164 -12.89 10.14 -13.34
CA VAL A 164 -13.67 8.92 -13.51
C VAL A 164 -13.33 8.31 -14.86
N SER A 165 -12.78 7.11 -14.86
CA SER A 165 -12.58 6.33 -16.08
C SER A 165 -13.73 5.36 -16.30
N ALA A 166 -14.56 5.61 -17.30
CA ALA A 166 -15.62 4.70 -17.75
C ALA A 166 -15.05 3.68 -18.74
N ILE A 167 -14.91 2.43 -18.31
CA ILE A 167 -14.37 1.34 -19.14
C ILE A 167 -15.45 0.32 -19.47
N GLY A 168 -15.50 -0.11 -20.73
CA GLY A 168 -16.52 -1.05 -21.17
C GLY A 168 -16.43 -1.49 -22.63
N ASP A 169 -17.56 -1.96 -23.15
CA ASP A 169 -17.75 -2.40 -24.53
C ASP A 169 -18.39 -1.30 -25.44
N SER A 170 -19.05 -1.70 -26.53
CA SER A 170 -19.73 -0.81 -27.49
C SER A 170 -20.79 0.09 -26.86
N ILE A 171 -21.37 -0.32 -25.73
CA ILE A 171 -22.34 0.49 -25.00
C ILE A 171 -21.62 1.67 -24.32
N THR A 172 -20.44 1.43 -23.75
CA THR A 172 -19.62 2.51 -23.18
C THR A 172 -18.96 3.36 -24.27
N ASP A 173 -18.52 2.73 -25.36
CA ASP A 173 -17.98 3.39 -26.56
C ASP A 173 -18.97 4.40 -27.17
N GLY A 174 -20.28 4.10 -27.12
CA GLY A 174 -21.35 4.96 -27.61
C GLY A 174 -21.97 4.50 -28.92
N ALA A 175 -22.06 3.21 -29.19
CA ALA A 175 -22.86 2.73 -30.33
C ALA A 175 -24.35 3.11 -30.15
N GLY A 176 -25.03 3.59 -31.19
CA GLY A 176 -26.40 4.08 -31.09
C GLY A 176 -26.53 5.59 -30.81
N THR A 177 -25.42 6.30 -30.60
CA THR A 177 -25.41 7.76 -30.47
C THR A 177 -25.45 8.49 -31.81
N THR A 178 -25.75 9.78 -31.78
CA THR A 178 -25.72 10.65 -32.96
C THR A 178 -24.27 11.01 -33.30
N THR A 179 -23.86 10.86 -34.57
CA THR A 179 -22.53 11.35 -35.00
C THR A 179 -22.46 12.86 -34.79
N ASP A 180 -21.38 13.34 -34.17
CA ASP A 180 -21.18 14.73 -33.75
C ASP A 180 -22.17 15.23 -32.68
N GLY A 181 -22.98 14.34 -32.09
CA GLY A 181 -24.00 14.70 -31.10
C GLY A 181 -23.51 14.79 -29.66
N ASN A 182 -22.38 14.14 -29.33
CA ASN A 182 -21.85 14.03 -27.97
C ASN A 182 -22.90 13.58 -26.95
N ASP A 183 -23.65 12.53 -27.29
CA ASP A 183 -24.81 12.00 -26.58
C ASP A 183 -24.59 10.57 -26.05
N ARG A 184 -23.33 10.22 -25.74
CA ARG A 184 -22.99 9.00 -24.98
C ARG A 184 -23.40 9.16 -23.51
N TRP A 185 -23.53 8.06 -22.78
CA TRP A 185 -23.82 8.18 -21.34
C TRP A 185 -22.68 8.87 -20.57
N THR A 186 -21.43 8.74 -21.03
CA THR A 186 -20.28 9.45 -20.44
C THR A 186 -20.33 10.95 -20.71
N ASP A 187 -20.81 11.37 -21.89
CA ASP A 187 -21.04 12.79 -22.21
C ASP A 187 -22.20 13.37 -21.37
N ALA A 188 -23.30 12.63 -21.26
CA ALA A 188 -24.43 13.00 -20.41
C ALA A 188 -24.05 13.05 -18.93
N LEU A 189 -23.20 12.13 -18.46
CA LEU A 189 -22.66 12.15 -17.10
C LEU A 189 -21.78 13.38 -16.88
N ALA A 190 -20.88 13.71 -17.82
CA ALA A 190 -20.05 14.91 -17.73
C ALA A 190 -20.91 16.20 -17.66
N ALA A 191 -21.98 16.28 -18.47
CA ALA A 191 -22.93 17.39 -18.43
C ALA A 191 -23.68 17.46 -17.09
N ARG A 192 -24.08 16.31 -16.53
CA ARG A 192 -24.71 16.22 -15.21
C ARG A 192 -23.77 16.68 -14.11
N PHE A 193 -22.52 16.25 -14.12
CA PHE A 193 -21.46 16.70 -13.21
C PHE A 193 -21.30 18.23 -13.23
N ALA A 194 -21.19 18.81 -14.43
CA ALA A 194 -21.06 20.25 -14.60
C ALA A 194 -22.29 21.01 -14.06
N ARG A 195 -23.50 20.52 -14.33
CA ARG A 195 -24.75 21.11 -13.85
C ARG A 195 -24.91 21.05 -12.33
N GLU A 196 -24.43 19.98 -11.71
CA GLU A 196 -24.48 19.76 -10.26
C GLU A 196 -23.25 20.33 -9.52
N GLY A 197 -22.35 21.04 -10.22
CA GLY A 197 -21.22 21.75 -9.62
C GLY A 197 -20.03 20.85 -9.24
N HIS A 198 -20.00 19.61 -9.71
CA HIS A 198 -18.88 18.69 -9.47
C HIS A 198 -17.75 18.93 -10.46
N ARG A 199 -16.52 18.98 -9.95
CA ARG A 199 -15.30 19.19 -10.74
C ARG A 199 -14.52 17.89 -10.83
N MET A 200 -14.91 17.03 -11.77
CA MET A 200 -14.18 15.79 -12.11
C MET A 200 -14.08 15.59 -13.62
N GLY A 201 -12.98 14.96 -14.05
CA GLY A 201 -12.83 14.53 -15.45
C GLY A 201 -13.55 13.23 -15.71
N ILE A 202 -14.13 13.09 -16.90
CA ILE A 202 -14.74 11.84 -17.37
C ILE A 202 -13.97 11.39 -18.59
N VAL A 203 -13.35 10.20 -18.50
CA VAL A 203 -12.63 9.57 -19.60
C VAL A 203 -13.41 8.35 -20.06
N ASN A 204 -13.68 8.27 -21.36
CA ASN A 204 -14.33 7.12 -21.97
C ASN A 204 -13.28 6.18 -22.58
N THR A 205 -13.17 4.98 -22.02
CA THR A 205 -12.28 3.91 -22.51
C THR A 205 -13.06 2.67 -22.97
N GLY A 206 -14.29 2.89 -23.45
CA GLY A 206 -15.08 1.91 -24.18
C GLY A 206 -14.40 1.43 -25.47
N ILE A 207 -14.64 0.17 -25.83
CA ILE A 207 -14.20 -0.41 -27.10
C ILE A 207 -15.35 -1.23 -27.69
N GLY A 208 -15.74 -0.94 -28.92
CA GLY A 208 -16.71 -1.75 -29.65
C GLY A 208 -16.36 -3.24 -29.65
N GLY A 209 -17.33 -4.11 -29.35
CA GLY A 209 -17.11 -5.56 -29.26
C GLY A 209 -16.13 -6.00 -28.16
N GLY A 210 -15.80 -5.11 -27.21
CA GLY A 210 -14.92 -5.41 -26.08
C GLY A 210 -15.49 -6.52 -25.18
N ARG A 211 -14.60 -7.34 -24.62
CA ARG A 211 -14.94 -8.47 -23.76
C ARG A 211 -14.13 -8.43 -22.48
N LEU A 212 -14.65 -9.01 -21.41
CA LEU A 212 -13.97 -9.09 -20.13
C LEU A 212 -12.80 -10.08 -20.17
N LEU A 213 -13.07 -11.30 -20.63
CA LEU A 213 -12.17 -12.45 -20.46
C LEU A 213 -11.32 -12.76 -21.69
N ARG A 214 -11.86 -12.55 -22.89
CA ARG A 214 -11.24 -12.92 -24.17
C ARG A 214 -11.08 -11.69 -25.04
N ASP A 215 -10.17 -11.74 -26.00
CA ASP A 215 -10.06 -10.64 -26.96
C ASP A 215 -11.33 -10.57 -27.82
N GLY A 216 -11.69 -9.36 -28.19
CA GLY A 216 -12.78 -9.06 -29.13
C GLY A 216 -12.20 -8.36 -30.34
N LEU A 217 -12.77 -7.21 -30.72
CA LEU A 217 -12.13 -6.33 -31.71
C LEU A 217 -10.83 -5.69 -31.17
N GLY A 218 -10.59 -5.76 -29.87
CA GLY A 218 -9.34 -5.37 -29.22
C GLY A 218 -9.00 -6.27 -28.05
N PRO A 219 -7.89 -5.99 -27.33
CA PRO A 219 -7.49 -6.76 -26.16
C PRO A 219 -8.60 -6.82 -25.11
N ASN A 220 -8.72 -7.96 -24.43
CA ASN A 220 -9.66 -8.16 -23.33
C ASN A 220 -9.49 -7.12 -22.21
N LEU A 221 -10.58 -6.83 -21.49
CA LEU A 221 -10.61 -5.80 -20.47
C LEU A 221 -9.62 -6.08 -19.34
N VAL A 222 -9.51 -7.34 -18.89
CA VAL A 222 -8.57 -7.72 -17.83
C VAL A 222 -7.13 -7.33 -18.21
N ALA A 223 -6.70 -7.63 -19.43
CA ALA A 223 -5.34 -7.31 -19.90
C ALA A 223 -5.10 -5.79 -20.07
N ARG A 224 -6.11 -5.02 -20.46
CA ARG A 224 -5.95 -3.57 -20.73
C ARG A 224 -6.29 -2.66 -19.54
N PHE A 225 -6.83 -3.20 -18.44
CA PHE A 225 -7.33 -2.40 -17.32
C PHE A 225 -6.29 -1.40 -16.78
N ASP A 226 -5.05 -1.83 -16.57
CA ASP A 226 -3.99 -0.96 -16.05
C ASP A 226 -3.69 0.18 -17.00
N ARG A 227 -3.60 -0.10 -18.31
CA ARG A 227 -3.36 0.95 -19.32
C ARG A 227 -4.53 1.91 -19.40
N ASP A 228 -5.76 1.40 -19.43
CA ASP A 228 -6.95 2.17 -19.79
C ASP A 228 -7.61 2.85 -18.59
N VAL A 229 -7.38 2.37 -17.37
CA VAL A 229 -7.93 2.95 -16.14
C VAL A 229 -6.79 3.48 -15.27
N LEU A 230 -5.91 2.59 -14.79
CA LEU A 230 -4.93 2.94 -13.73
C LEU A 230 -3.81 3.86 -14.24
N GLY A 231 -3.54 3.85 -15.55
CA GLY A 231 -2.54 4.67 -16.22
C GLY A 231 -3.06 6.05 -16.66
N ARG A 232 -4.29 6.42 -16.29
CA ARG A 232 -4.88 7.73 -16.59
C ARG A 232 -4.53 8.73 -15.49
N SER A 233 -4.09 9.92 -15.89
CA SER A 233 -3.68 10.98 -14.96
C SER A 233 -4.84 11.41 -14.07
N GLY A 234 -4.64 11.39 -12.75
CA GLY A 234 -5.63 11.84 -11.77
C GLY A 234 -6.82 10.91 -11.56
N VAL A 235 -6.78 9.67 -12.05
CA VAL A 235 -7.86 8.70 -11.84
C VAL A 235 -8.09 8.45 -10.35
N THR A 236 -9.34 8.59 -9.92
CA THR A 236 -9.79 8.30 -8.56
C THR A 236 -10.96 7.33 -8.55
N HIS A 237 -11.70 7.23 -9.66
CA HIS A 237 -12.82 6.33 -9.79
C HIS A 237 -12.81 5.63 -11.15
N ALA A 238 -13.40 4.45 -11.22
CA ALA A 238 -13.68 3.70 -12.43
C ALA A 238 -15.14 3.26 -12.44
N ILE A 239 -15.80 3.33 -13.61
CA ILE A 239 -17.10 2.72 -13.83
C ILE A 239 -16.90 1.59 -14.83
N VAL A 240 -17.18 0.34 -14.42
CA VAL A 240 -16.96 -0.84 -15.25
C VAL A 240 -18.29 -1.39 -15.74
N LEU A 241 -18.56 -1.26 -17.04
CA LEU A 241 -19.71 -1.85 -17.74
C LEU A 241 -19.21 -2.76 -18.85
N ILE A 242 -19.15 -4.06 -18.60
CA ILE A 242 -18.60 -5.05 -19.53
C ILE A 242 -19.26 -6.41 -19.32
N GLY A 243 -19.49 -7.15 -20.40
CA GLY A 243 -19.88 -8.56 -20.33
C GLY A 243 -20.96 -8.99 -21.30
N VAL A 244 -21.66 -8.03 -21.93
CA VAL A 244 -22.70 -8.34 -22.92
C VAL A 244 -22.14 -9.17 -24.07
N ASN A 245 -20.91 -8.86 -24.51
CA ASN A 245 -20.26 -9.59 -25.60
C ASN A 245 -19.76 -10.97 -25.16
N ASP A 246 -19.40 -11.15 -23.89
CA ASP A 246 -19.02 -12.45 -23.35
C ASP A 246 -20.20 -13.41 -23.30
N LEU A 247 -21.32 -12.93 -22.73
CA LEU A 247 -22.57 -13.68 -22.64
C LEU A 247 -23.18 -13.91 -24.03
N GLY A 248 -23.23 -12.89 -24.89
CA GLY A 248 -23.76 -13.01 -26.24
C GLY A 248 -22.94 -13.98 -27.12
N SER A 249 -21.61 -13.94 -27.04
CA SER A 249 -20.76 -14.87 -27.80
C SER A 249 -20.84 -16.31 -27.31
N GLN A 250 -21.15 -16.55 -26.04
CA GLN A 250 -21.33 -17.90 -25.50
C GLN A 250 -22.41 -18.66 -26.27
N HIS A 251 -23.57 -18.02 -26.48
CA HIS A 251 -24.69 -18.63 -27.18
C HIS A 251 -24.48 -18.72 -28.70
N ARG A 252 -23.70 -17.80 -29.28
CA ARG A 252 -23.39 -17.80 -30.72
C ARG A 252 -22.37 -18.86 -31.12
N ASN A 253 -21.63 -19.43 -30.16
CA ASN A 253 -20.60 -20.42 -30.41
C ASN A 253 -21.14 -21.85 -30.19
N ASN A 254 -20.47 -22.86 -30.76
CA ASN A 254 -20.91 -24.27 -30.67
C ASN A 254 -20.76 -24.91 -29.27
N GLU A 255 -20.31 -24.17 -28.26
CA GLU A 255 -20.03 -24.65 -26.89
C GLU A 255 -21.10 -24.21 -25.87
N ASP A 256 -22.34 -23.96 -26.29
CA ASP A 256 -23.44 -23.49 -25.43
C ASP A 256 -24.05 -24.60 -24.54
N THR A 257 -23.20 -25.24 -23.72
CA THR A 257 -23.62 -26.26 -22.76
C THR A 257 -23.87 -25.65 -21.36
N PRO A 258 -24.71 -26.26 -20.51
CA PRO A 258 -24.93 -25.77 -19.15
C PRO A 258 -23.64 -25.58 -18.34
N ALA A 259 -22.69 -26.50 -18.48
CA ALA A 259 -21.40 -26.42 -17.79
C ALA A 259 -20.54 -25.25 -18.29
N ALA A 260 -20.51 -25.01 -19.61
CA ALA A 260 -19.75 -23.91 -20.18
C ALA A 260 -20.30 -22.53 -19.77
N ARG A 261 -21.64 -22.38 -19.74
CA ARG A 261 -22.28 -21.14 -19.28
C ARG A 261 -22.03 -20.86 -17.80
N ALA A 262 -22.22 -21.86 -16.94
CA ALA A 262 -21.93 -21.72 -15.51
C ALA A 262 -20.46 -21.33 -15.26
N LYS A 263 -19.53 -21.99 -15.98
CA LYS A 263 -18.10 -21.65 -15.93
C LYS A 263 -17.83 -20.22 -16.40
N LEU A 264 -18.47 -19.77 -17.47
CA LEU A 264 -18.30 -18.40 -17.96
C LEU A 264 -18.70 -17.38 -16.91
N VAL A 265 -19.87 -17.53 -16.29
CA VAL A 265 -20.35 -16.61 -15.24
C VAL A 265 -19.37 -16.60 -14.05
N GLU A 266 -18.90 -17.77 -13.61
CA GLU A 266 -17.89 -17.87 -12.54
C GLU A 266 -16.57 -17.16 -12.91
N ASP A 267 -16.06 -17.41 -14.11
CA ASP A 267 -14.82 -16.79 -14.60
C ASP A 267 -14.98 -15.26 -14.68
N MET A 268 -16.14 -14.76 -15.12
CA MET A 268 -16.44 -13.32 -15.15
C MET A 268 -16.47 -12.71 -13.74
N GLN A 269 -17.12 -13.37 -12.77
CA GLN A 269 -17.12 -12.93 -11.37
C GLN A 269 -15.69 -12.89 -10.78
N SER A 270 -14.87 -13.90 -11.09
CA SER A 270 -13.45 -13.93 -10.69
C SER A 270 -12.66 -12.78 -11.31
N ALA A 271 -12.82 -12.53 -12.61
CA ALA A 271 -12.18 -11.42 -13.31
C ALA A 271 -12.61 -10.05 -12.75
N PHE A 272 -13.89 -9.88 -12.39
CA PHE A 272 -14.36 -8.67 -11.72
C PHE A 272 -13.65 -8.44 -10.37
N ARG A 273 -13.49 -9.48 -9.54
CA ARG A 273 -12.72 -9.38 -8.29
C ARG A 273 -11.27 -8.95 -8.55
N GLN A 274 -10.64 -9.49 -9.60
CA GLN A 274 -9.26 -9.15 -9.96
C GLN A 274 -9.10 -7.69 -10.42
N VAL A 275 -10.00 -7.18 -11.29
CA VAL A 275 -9.91 -5.79 -11.74
C VAL A 275 -10.19 -4.81 -10.60
N VAL A 276 -11.15 -5.12 -9.73
CA VAL A 276 -11.46 -4.27 -8.57
C VAL A 276 -10.33 -4.29 -7.54
N GLY A 277 -9.77 -5.46 -7.23
CA GLY A 277 -8.62 -5.55 -6.33
C GLY A 277 -7.40 -4.76 -6.83
N ARG A 278 -7.14 -4.76 -8.16
CA ARG A 278 -6.08 -3.92 -8.75
C ARG A 278 -6.39 -2.42 -8.69
N ALA A 279 -7.65 -2.03 -8.83
CA ALA A 279 -8.08 -0.64 -8.67
C ALA A 279 -7.88 -0.16 -7.23
N HIS A 280 -8.34 -0.93 -6.24
CA HIS A 280 -8.16 -0.64 -4.83
C HIS A 280 -6.69 -0.55 -4.42
N ALA A 281 -5.83 -1.41 -4.98
CA ALA A 281 -4.38 -1.33 -4.78
C ALA A 281 -3.73 -0.03 -5.30
N LYS A 282 -4.45 0.74 -6.11
CA LYS A 282 -4.04 2.07 -6.61
C LYS A 282 -4.89 3.20 -6.03
N GLY A 283 -5.75 2.94 -5.04
CA GLY A 283 -6.64 3.93 -4.46
C GLY A 283 -7.73 4.41 -5.42
N VAL A 284 -8.15 3.56 -6.37
CA VAL A 284 -9.22 3.84 -7.33
C VAL A 284 -10.48 3.09 -6.91
N CYS A 285 -11.58 3.81 -6.68
CA CYS A 285 -12.87 3.23 -6.35
C CYS A 285 -13.59 2.76 -7.62
N VAL A 286 -14.33 1.66 -7.55
CA VAL A 286 -14.97 1.01 -8.70
C VAL A 286 -16.48 0.92 -8.52
N THR A 287 -17.22 1.54 -9.43
CA THR A 287 -18.66 1.33 -9.61
C THR A 287 -18.90 0.22 -10.62
N GLY A 288 -19.64 -0.82 -10.23
CA GLY A 288 -20.09 -1.88 -11.14
C GLY A 288 -21.33 -1.45 -11.92
N GLY A 289 -21.29 -1.50 -13.25
CA GLY A 289 -22.46 -1.30 -14.10
C GLY A 289 -23.18 -2.62 -14.38
N THR A 290 -24.48 -2.70 -14.11
CA THR A 290 -25.26 -3.90 -14.48
C THR A 290 -25.38 -4.01 -16.01
N ILE A 291 -25.30 -5.23 -16.52
CA ILE A 291 -25.41 -5.54 -17.95
C ILE A 291 -26.84 -5.25 -18.41
N VAL A 292 -27.00 -4.37 -19.40
CA VAL A 292 -28.32 -3.97 -19.91
C VAL A 292 -29.05 -5.14 -20.62
N PRO A 293 -30.39 -5.09 -20.75
CA PRO A 293 -31.12 -6.11 -21.49
C PRO A 293 -30.77 -6.09 -22.98
N TYR A 294 -30.58 -7.27 -23.57
CA TYR A 294 -30.33 -7.43 -25.00
C TYR A 294 -31.14 -8.59 -25.62
N GLY A 295 -32.23 -9.00 -24.97
CA GLY A 295 -33.08 -10.13 -25.33
C GLY A 295 -33.66 -10.06 -26.75
N THR A 296 -33.81 -8.84 -27.29
CA THR A 296 -34.33 -8.58 -28.64
C THR A 296 -33.23 -8.43 -29.69
N SER A 297 -31.95 -8.59 -29.31
CA SER A 297 -30.82 -8.42 -30.22
C SER A 297 -30.87 -9.45 -31.35
N GLY A 298 -31.03 -8.96 -32.58
CA GLY A 298 -30.92 -9.80 -33.79
C GLY A 298 -29.51 -10.34 -34.03
N TYR A 299 -28.49 -9.70 -33.44
CA TYR A 299 -27.08 -10.07 -33.59
C TYR A 299 -26.70 -11.28 -32.74
N TYR A 300 -27.08 -11.29 -31.46
CA TYR A 300 -26.79 -12.40 -30.55
C TYR A 300 -27.88 -13.47 -30.51
N LYS A 301 -29.13 -13.10 -30.86
CA LYS A 301 -30.32 -13.95 -30.76
C LYS A 301 -30.41 -14.69 -29.40
N PRO A 302 -30.25 -13.97 -28.28
CA PRO A 302 -30.21 -14.60 -26.97
C PRO A 302 -31.54 -15.28 -26.66
N ASN A 303 -31.47 -16.42 -25.97
CA ASN A 303 -32.63 -17.17 -25.49
C ASN A 303 -32.81 -16.96 -23.97
N GLU A 304 -33.82 -17.63 -23.40
CA GLU A 304 -34.14 -17.56 -21.97
C GLU A 304 -32.97 -17.94 -21.06
N LEU A 305 -32.11 -18.87 -21.50
CA LEU A 305 -30.96 -19.31 -20.72
C LEU A 305 -29.88 -18.24 -20.65
N ASN A 306 -29.65 -17.53 -21.75
CA ASN A 306 -28.70 -16.43 -21.81
C ASN A 306 -29.18 -15.23 -20.96
N GLU A 307 -30.48 -14.96 -20.96
CA GLU A 307 -31.09 -13.98 -20.05
C GLU A 307 -30.93 -14.41 -18.58
N ALA A 308 -31.09 -15.70 -18.27
CA ALA A 308 -30.87 -16.22 -16.92
C ALA A 308 -29.41 -15.98 -16.44
N ASP A 309 -28.42 -16.23 -17.29
CA ASP A 309 -27.01 -15.98 -16.97
C ASP A 309 -26.73 -14.47 -16.78
N ARG A 310 -27.33 -13.60 -17.61
CA ARG A 310 -27.25 -12.14 -17.44
C ARG A 310 -27.84 -11.71 -16.11
N GLN A 311 -29.02 -12.21 -15.74
CA GLN A 311 -29.66 -11.92 -14.47
C GLN A 311 -28.83 -12.43 -13.28
N GLN A 312 -28.24 -13.63 -13.39
CA GLN A 312 -27.34 -14.17 -12.38
C GLN A 312 -26.13 -13.25 -12.16
N LEU A 313 -25.47 -12.83 -13.24
CA LEU A 313 -24.32 -11.92 -13.14
C LEU A 313 -24.74 -10.54 -12.59
N ASN A 314 -25.87 -9.99 -13.03
CA ASN A 314 -26.38 -8.72 -12.52
C ASN A 314 -26.77 -8.78 -11.04
N ALA A 315 -27.40 -9.88 -10.60
CA ALA A 315 -27.69 -10.11 -9.20
C ALA A 315 -26.40 -10.13 -8.36
N TRP A 316 -25.34 -10.77 -8.88
CA TRP A 316 -24.03 -10.76 -8.25
C TRP A 316 -23.38 -9.37 -8.22
N ILE A 317 -23.43 -8.61 -9.32
CA ILE A 317 -22.91 -7.22 -9.36
C ILE A 317 -23.59 -6.38 -8.28
N ARG A 318 -24.92 -6.52 -8.12
CA ARG A 318 -25.70 -5.77 -7.13
C ARG A 318 -25.40 -6.13 -5.69
N THR A 319 -25.09 -7.40 -5.40
CA THR A 319 -25.14 -7.93 -4.02
C THR A 319 -23.82 -8.47 -3.49
N SER A 320 -22.80 -8.65 -4.34
CA SER A 320 -21.54 -9.29 -3.96
C SER A 320 -20.68 -8.52 -2.96
N GLY A 321 -20.86 -7.19 -2.87
CA GLY A 321 -19.96 -6.31 -2.11
C GLY A 321 -18.56 -6.18 -2.71
N VAL A 322 -18.34 -6.66 -3.95
CA VAL A 322 -17.06 -6.52 -4.64
C VAL A 322 -16.84 -5.09 -5.10
N PHE A 323 -17.88 -4.43 -5.63
CA PHE A 323 -17.81 -3.04 -6.09
C PHE A 323 -18.13 -2.08 -4.93
N ASP A 324 -17.55 -0.88 -5.01
CA ASP A 324 -17.75 0.17 -3.99
C ASP A 324 -19.14 0.81 -4.12
N SER A 325 -19.70 0.75 -5.33
CA SER A 325 -21.08 1.14 -5.63
C SER A 325 -21.56 0.44 -6.89
N VAL A 326 -22.86 0.56 -7.17
CA VAL A 326 -23.49 -0.04 -8.36
C VAL A 326 -24.26 1.03 -9.12
N ALA A 327 -24.05 1.11 -10.43
CA ALA A 327 -24.91 1.83 -11.35
C ALA A 327 -25.82 0.81 -12.04
N ASP A 328 -27.10 0.78 -11.65
CA ASP A 328 -28.04 -0.23 -12.13
C ASP A 328 -28.62 0.16 -13.51
N PHE A 329 -27.77 0.09 -14.53
CA PHE A 329 -28.14 0.40 -15.92
C PHE A 329 -29.24 -0.53 -16.46
N ASP A 330 -29.26 -1.81 -16.07
CA ASP A 330 -30.36 -2.73 -16.38
C ASP A 330 -31.70 -2.16 -15.91
N ALA A 331 -31.82 -1.81 -14.63
CA ALA A 331 -33.05 -1.25 -14.10
C ALA A 331 -33.40 0.10 -14.73
N ALA A 332 -32.39 0.91 -15.07
CA ALA A 332 -32.57 2.23 -15.66
C ALA A 332 -33.26 2.20 -17.02
N ILE A 333 -32.96 1.19 -17.85
CA ILE A 333 -33.42 1.18 -19.25
C ILE A 333 -34.33 0.02 -19.64
N ARG A 334 -34.48 -1.02 -18.81
CA ARG A 334 -35.35 -2.16 -19.10
C ARG A 334 -36.83 -1.78 -19.15
N ASP A 335 -37.57 -2.49 -19.99
CA ASP A 335 -39.03 -2.45 -19.97
C ASP A 335 -39.53 -3.16 -18.68
N PRO A 336 -40.30 -2.49 -17.81
CA PRO A 336 -40.78 -3.08 -16.57
C PRO A 336 -41.78 -4.23 -16.79
N GLN A 337 -42.47 -4.26 -17.93
CA GLN A 337 -43.40 -5.33 -18.30
C GLN A 337 -42.68 -6.48 -19.03
N GLN A 338 -41.55 -6.19 -19.68
CA GLN A 338 -40.72 -7.18 -20.38
C GLN A 338 -39.23 -7.00 -20.03
N PRO A 339 -38.77 -7.44 -18.85
CA PRO A 339 -37.44 -7.11 -18.32
C PRO A 339 -36.24 -7.59 -19.15
N ASN A 340 -36.46 -8.48 -20.12
CA ASN A 340 -35.43 -8.96 -21.04
C ASN A 340 -35.15 -8.02 -22.22
N ARG A 341 -35.88 -6.91 -22.37
CA ARG A 341 -35.65 -5.90 -23.41
C ARG A 341 -35.57 -4.48 -22.84
N MET A 342 -34.97 -3.58 -23.61
CA MET A 342 -34.99 -2.14 -23.33
C MET A 342 -36.38 -1.56 -23.60
N ARG A 343 -36.73 -0.45 -22.94
CA ARG A 343 -37.89 0.36 -23.32
C ARG A 343 -37.73 0.85 -24.75
N THR A 344 -38.83 0.97 -25.50
CA THR A 344 -38.78 1.35 -26.92
C THR A 344 -38.08 2.68 -27.15
N GLU A 345 -38.29 3.67 -26.28
CA GLU A 345 -37.63 4.97 -26.33
C GLU A 345 -36.13 4.92 -25.97
N HIS A 346 -35.68 3.87 -25.30
CA HIS A 346 -34.29 3.67 -24.88
C HIS A 346 -33.50 2.74 -25.80
N ASP A 347 -34.16 2.04 -26.73
CA ASP A 347 -33.52 1.18 -27.71
C ASP A 347 -33.19 1.98 -28.98
N SER A 348 -31.98 1.82 -29.53
CA SER A 348 -31.62 2.37 -30.84
C SER A 348 -32.36 1.69 -32.00
N GLY A 349 -33.04 0.57 -31.72
CA GLY A 349 -33.81 -0.24 -32.66
C GLY A 349 -33.15 -1.58 -33.00
N ASP A 350 -31.94 -1.85 -32.47
CA ASP A 350 -31.20 -3.09 -32.72
C ASP A 350 -31.31 -4.11 -31.57
N GLY A 351 -31.96 -3.74 -30.47
CA GLY A 351 -32.14 -4.61 -29.31
C GLY A 351 -30.86 -4.88 -28.53
N LEU A 352 -29.80 -4.09 -28.72
CA LEU A 352 -28.51 -4.23 -28.04
C LEU A 352 -27.97 -2.89 -27.53
N HIS A 353 -28.06 -1.84 -28.33
CA HIS A 353 -27.49 -0.54 -28.02
C HIS A 353 -28.55 0.47 -27.61
N PRO A 354 -28.30 1.25 -26.53
CA PRO A 354 -29.17 2.34 -26.14
C PRO A 354 -29.28 3.44 -27.21
N SER A 355 -30.46 4.06 -27.30
CA SER A 355 -30.66 5.34 -27.97
C SER A 355 -30.04 6.49 -27.15
N PRO A 356 -29.94 7.72 -27.70
CA PRO A 356 -29.52 8.88 -26.91
C PRO A 356 -30.36 9.11 -25.63
N ALA A 357 -31.66 8.77 -25.66
CA ALA A 357 -32.51 8.82 -24.47
C ALA A 357 -32.16 7.72 -23.47
N GLY A 358 -31.85 6.51 -23.94
CA GLY A 358 -31.36 5.41 -23.09
C GLY A 358 -30.02 5.74 -22.44
N TYR A 359 -29.08 6.33 -23.18
CA TYR A 359 -27.80 6.77 -22.64
C TYR A 359 -27.92 7.88 -21.59
N ARG A 360 -28.88 8.80 -21.75
CA ARG A 360 -29.19 9.78 -20.70
C ARG A 360 -29.73 9.10 -19.44
N ALA A 361 -30.66 8.15 -19.59
CA ALA A 361 -31.18 7.37 -18.46
C ALA A 361 -30.07 6.59 -17.74
N MET A 362 -29.11 6.02 -18.47
CA MET A 362 -27.93 5.40 -17.87
C MET A 362 -27.09 6.41 -17.09
N ALA A 363 -26.79 7.59 -17.64
CA ALA A 363 -26.03 8.62 -16.94
C ALA A 363 -26.73 9.10 -15.65
N ASP A 364 -28.06 9.17 -15.66
CA ASP A 364 -28.88 9.53 -14.49
C ASP A 364 -28.85 8.43 -13.41
N ALA A 365 -28.68 7.16 -13.82
CA ALA A 365 -28.56 6.02 -12.91
C ALA A 365 -27.21 5.93 -12.18
N VAL A 366 -26.19 6.69 -12.61
CA VAL A 366 -24.89 6.72 -11.93
C VAL A 366 -25.03 7.41 -10.57
N PRO A 367 -24.62 6.76 -9.45
CA PRO A 367 -24.74 7.34 -8.12
C PRO A 367 -23.62 8.38 -7.88
N LEU A 368 -23.90 9.66 -8.15
CA LEU A 368 -22.90 10.73 -8.02
C LEU A 368 -22.25 10.83 -6.64
N ALA A 369 -23.00 10.54 -5.57
CA ALA A 369 -22.47 10.52 -4.21
C ALA A 369 -21.34 9.48 -4.04
N ALA A 370 -21.43 8.34 -4.73
CA ALA A 370 -20.37 7.32 -4.71
C ALA A 370 -19.15 7.70 -5.56
N LEU A 371 -19.25 8.79 -6.32
CA LEU A 371 -18.16 9.39 -7.07
C LEU A 371 -17.58 10.62 -6.35
N GLN A 372 -18.06 10.92 -5.13
CA GLN A 372 -17.58 12.02 -4.30
C GLN A 372 -16.79 11.46 -3.12
N GLY A 373 -15.46 11.57 -3.20
CA GLY A 373 -14.56 11.03 -2.19
C GLY A 373 -14.36 9.53 -2.36
N CYS A 374 -13.21 9.14 -2.92
CA CYS A 374 -12.83 7.73 -2.93
C CYS A 374 -12.30 7.34 -1.55
N THR A 375 -13.22 6.97 -0.67
CA THR A 375 -12.92 6.14 0.48
C THR A 375 -13.21 4.71 0.02
N SER A 376 -12.19 3.92 -0.30
CA SER A 376 -12.40 2.48 -0.46
C SER A 376 -13.24 2.00 0.73
N PRO A 377 -14.34 1.25 0.53
CA PRO A 377 -15.12 0.73 1.63
C PRO A 377 -14.16 0.02 2.58
N PRO A 378 -14.36 0.17 3.91
CA PRO A 378 -13.54 -0.56 4.85
C PRO A 378 -13.58 -2.03 4.44
N PRO A 379 -12.43 -2.72 4.38
CA PRO A 379 -12.42 -4.11 3.97
C PRO A 379 -13.40 -4.89 4.85
N SER A 380 -13.99 -5.98 4.37
CA SER A 380 -14.85 -6.80 5.25
C SER A 380 -14.05 -7.40 6.42
N SER A 381 -12.73 -7.49 6.27
CA SER A 381 -11.81 -8.00 7.29
C SER A 381 -10.38 -7.46 7.14
N TYR A 382 -9.59 -7.50 8.21
CA TYR A 382 -8.14 -7.25 8.23
C TYR A 382 -7.40 -8.44 8.83
N ARG A 383 -6.08 -8.51 8.62
CA ARG A 383 -5.23 -9.58 9.15
C ARG A 383 -4.34 -9.05 10.28
N ASN A 384 -4.37 -9.73 11.42
CA ASN A 384 -3.39 -9.61 12.49
C ASN A 384 -2.20 -10.55 12.24
N PRO A 385 -0.98 -10.18 12.68
CA PRO A 385 -0.59 -8.88 13.25
C PRO A 385 -0.63 -7.74 12.22
N VAL A 386 -0.93 -6.50 12.66
CA VAL A 386 -0.91 -5.29 11.81
C VAL A 386 0.50 -4.70 11.65
N LEU A 387 1.43 -5.01 12.57
CA LEU A 387 2.88 -4.90 12.37
C LEU A 387 3.52 -6.23 12.78
N THR A 388 4.12 -6.92 11.82
CA THR A 388 4.74 -8.24 12.03
C THR A 388 6.21 -8.15 12.39
N GLY A 389 6.78 -9.20 12.97
CA GLY A 389 8.13 -9.18 13.53
C GLY A 389 8.24 -8.37 14.82
N PHE A 390 9.46 -8.07 15.25
CA PHE A 390 9.73 -7.47 16.55
C PHE A 390 9.23 -6.01 16.66
N HIS A 391 7.97 -5.87 17.06
CA HIS A 391 7.20 -4.63 17.22
C HIS A 391 6.38 -4.73 18.51
N ALA A 392 7.10 -4.79 19.63
CA ALA A 392 6.52 -5.04 20.95
C ALA A 392 6.09 -3.73 21.65
N ASP A 393 5.24 -3.90 22.66
CA ASP A 393 4.82 -2.82 23.58
C ASP A 393 4.26 -1.59 22.81
N PRO A 394 3.24 -1.77 21.95
CA PRO A 394 2.73 -0.71 21.08
C PRO A 394 1.97 0.35 21.88
N SER A 395 2.33 1.62 21.67
CA SER A 395 1.56 2.76 22.15
C SER A 395 1.27 3.71 20.99
N LEU A 396 0.06 4.28 20.97
CA LEU A 396 -0.37 5.11 19.86
C LEU A 396 -1.07 6.39 20.30
N CYS A 397 -1.10 7.37 19.40
CA CYS A 397 -1.90 8.57 19.56
C CYS A 397 -2.53 8.99 18.22
N ARG A 398 -3.63 9.74 18.29
CA ARG A 398 -4.39 10.21 17.11
C ARG A 398 -4.34 11.74 17.01
N VAL A 399 -3.93 12.24 15.85
CA VAL A 399 -4.01 13.67 15.49
C VAL A 399 -4.93 13.81 14.29
N GLY A 400 -6.18 14.23 14.52
CA GLY A 400 -7.19 14.27 13.45
C GLY A 400 -7.47 12.87 12.90
N SER A 401 -7.25 12.67 11.60
CA SER A 401 -7.39 11.39 10.90
C SER A 401 -6.10 10.54 10.87
N ASP A 402 -5.00 11.05 11.44
CA ASP A 402 -3.69 10.40 11.41
C ASP A 402 -3.40 9.70 12.75
N TYR A 403 -2.90 8.47 12.66
CA TYR A 403 -2.53 7.64 13.79
C TYR A 403 -1.03 7.41 13.79
N TYR A 404 -0.40 7.63 14.94
CA TYR A 404 1.04 7.43 15.14
C TYR A 404 1.27 6.39 16.21
N LEU A 405 2.20 5.46 15.97
CA LEU A 405 2.48 4.34 16.87
C LEU A 405 3.98 4.22 17.12
N ALA A 406 4.34 3.91 18.37
CA ALA A 406 5.70 3.63 18.82
C ALA A 406 5.80 2.21 19.37
N THR A 407 6.97 1.57 19.22
CA THR A 407 7.26 0.23 19.79
C THR A 407 8.60 0.23 20.51
N SER A 408 8.80 -0.68 21.46
CA SER A 408 10.08 -0.84 22.16
C SER A 408 11.20 -1.32 21.22
N SER A 409 12.46 -1.08 21.60
CA SER A 409 13.62 -1.36 20.74
C SER A 409 14.83 -1.98 21.45
N PHE A 410 14.82 -2.06 22.78
CA PHE A 410 15.88 -2.65 23.59
C PHE A 410 17.28 -2.14 23.20
N GLU A 411 18.19 -3.03 22.81
CA GLU A 411 19.58 -2.73 22.47
C GLU A 411 19.79 -2.16 21.05
N TYR A 412 18.73 -2.07 20.25
CA TYR A 412 18.83 -1.65 18.86
C TYR A 412 18.84 -0.13 18.71
N PHE A 413 19.67 0.34 17.78
CA PHE A 413 19.82 1.74 17.42
C PHE A 413 19.61 1.95 15.91
N PRO A 414 18.87 2.97 15.44
CA PRO A 414 18.08 3.93 16.22
C PRO A 414 16.97 3.25 17.04
N GLY A 415 16.56 3.92 18.12
CA GLY A 415 15.57 3.39 19.06
C GLY A 415 14.19 4.01 18.91
N VAL A 416 13.18 3.25 19.34
CA VAL A 416 11.74 3.60 19.27
C VAL A 416 11.32 3.98 17.85
N PRO A 417 11.11 3.00 16.95
CA PRO A 417 10.57 3.29 15.63
C PRO A 417 9.18 3.92 15.73
N ILE A 418 8.91 4.88 14.84
CA ILE A 418 7.65 5.61 14.76
C ILE A 418 6.94 5.25 13.46
N TYR A 419 5.70 4.81 13.58
CA TYR A 419 4.84 4.40 12.48
C TYR A 419 3.68 5.38 12.29
N HIS A 420 3.21 5.50 11.05
CA HIS A 420 2.05 6.29 10.66
C HIS A 420 1.03 5.43 9.91
N SER A 421 -0.23 5.63 10.24
CA SER A 421 -1.38 5.02 9.57
C SER A 421 -2.53 6.02 9.49
N LYS A 422 -3.45 5.77 8.55
CA LYS A 422 -4.75 6.46 8.44
C LYS A 422 -5.93 5.54 8.74
N ASP A 423 -5.68 4.25 8.94
CA ASP A 423 -6.72 3.23 9.04
C ASP A 423 -6.49 2.18 10.14
N LEU A 424 -5.46 2.36 10.96
CA LEU A 424 -5.03 1.46 12.04
C LEU A 424 -4.50 0.08 11.59
N VAL A 425 -4.58 -0.23 10.30
CA VAL A 425 -4.21 -1.55 9.75
C VAL A 425 -2.91 -1.46 8.96
N HIS A 426 -2.79 -0.47 8.08
CA HIS A 426 -1.63 -0.30 7.22
C HIS A 426 -0.71 0.77 7.81
N TRP A 427 0.45 0.32 8.28
CA TRP A 427 1.43 1.16 8.95
C TRP A 427 2.67 1.33 8.07
N ARG A 428 3.21 2.54 8.04
CA ARG A 428 4.52 2.85 7.44
C ARG A 428 5.42 3.39 8.53
N GLN A 429 6.63 2.86 8.65
CA GLN A 429 7.65 3.49 9.48
C GLN A 429 8.05 4.84 8.86
N ILE A 430 7.93 5.92 9.63
CA ILE A 430 8.25 7.29 9.20
C ILE A 430 9.51 7.85 9.86
N GLY A 431 9.97 7.21 10.94
CA GLY A 431 11.18 7.63 11.64
C GLY A 431 11.48 6.78 12.87
N HIS A 432 12.29 7.36 13.76
CA HIS A 432 12.61 6.85 15.09
C HIS A 432 12.63 8.02 16.06
N ALA A 433 12.22 7.83 17.31
CA ALA A 433 12.28 8.89 18.31
C ALA A 433 13.70 9.11 18.86
N LEU A 434 14.55 8.09 18.83
CA LEU A 434 15.89 8.12 19.43
C LEU A 434 16.95 7.82 18.36
N THR A 435 17.41 8.88 17.68
CA THR A 435 18.31 8.81 16.51
C THR A 435 19.73 9.23 16.82
N ARG A 436 20.00 9.75 18.03
CA ARG A 436 21.30 10.28 18.44
C ARG A 436 21.82 9.58 19.69
N GLU A 437 23.13 9.43 19.78
CA GLU A 437 23.79 8.82 20.94
C GLU A 437 23.49 9.55 22.25
N SER A 438 23.34 10.89 22.21
CA SER A 438 22.96 11.69 23.38
C SER A 438 21.57 11.35 23.94
N GLN A 439 20.67 10.85 23.09
CA GLN A 439 19.32 10.41 23.47
C GLN A 439 19.31 8.95 23.95
N LEU A 440 20.21 8.12 23.42
CA LEU A 440 20.17 6.67 23.54
C LEU A 440 21.55 6.07 23.92
N PRO A 441 22.04 6.31 25.15
CA PRO A 441 23.28 5.71 25.62
C PRO A 441 23.06 4.22 25.96
N LEU A 442 23.54 3.32 25.10
CA LEU A 442 23.37 1.86 25.22
C LEU A 442 24.69 1.08 25.38
N ALA A 443 25.82 1.78 25.49
CA ALA A 443 27.14 1.14 25.60
C ALA A 443 27.19 0.13 26.76
N GLY A 444 27.65 -1.10 26.47
CA GLY A 444 27.83 -2.16 27.46
C GLY A 444 26.55 -2.89 27.91
N GLN A 445 25.36 -2.47 27.47
CA GLN A 445 24.11 -3.08 27.90
C GLN A 445 23.88 -4.45 27.22
N LYS A 446 23.38 -5.46 27.93
CA LYS A 446 23.12 -6.80 27.33
C LYS A 446 21.91 -6.77 26.38
N ALA A 447 21.76 -7.80 25.53
CA ALA A 447 20.54 -7.94 24.73
C ALA A 447 19.28 -7.93 25.62
N SER A 448 18.18 -7.39 25.10
CA SER A 448 16.92 -7.18 25.80
C SER A 448 17.00 -6.24 27.04
N LYS A 449 18.07 -5.44 27.13
CA LYS A 449 18.17 -4.24 27.99
C LYS A 449 17.98 -2.98 27.15
N GLY A 450 18.14 -1.80 27.72
CA GLY A 450 17.94 -0.55 26.99
C GLY A 450 16.48 -0.12 26.97
N ILE A 451 15.94 0.15 25.79
CA ILE A 451 14.64 0.80 25.67
C ILE A 451 13.47 -0.18 25.80
N PHE A 452 12.77 -0.07 26.93
CA PHE A 452 11.56 -0.83 27.25
C PHE A 452 10.32 -0.10 26.68
N ALA A 453 9.11 -0.44 27.14
CA ALA A 453 7.86 0.07 26.59
C ALA A 453 7.85 1.60 26.47
N PRO A 454 7.64 2.14 25.25
CA PRO A 454 7.37 3.55 25.06
C PRO A 454 5.87 3.84 25.16
N THR A 455 5.51 4.97 25.75
CA THR A 455 4.18 5.57 25.60
C THR A 455 4.26 6.80 24.72
N LEU A 456 3.43 6.85 23.67
CA LEU A 456 3.30 7.98 22.75
C LEU A 456 1.99 8.74 23.03
N ARG A 457 2.07 10.06 23.23
CA ARG A 457 0.91 10.95 23.38
C ARG A 457 1.07 12.18 22.52
N CYS A 458 -0.03 12.69 21.96
CA CYS A 458 -0.07 13.94 21.22
C CYS A 458 -0.99 14.94 21.93
N GLN A 459 -0.46 16.10 22.31
CA GLN A 459 -1.21 17.15 22.97
C GLN A 459 -0.80 18.52 22.44
N GLY A 460 -1.78 19.34 22.01
CA GLY A 460 -1.54 20.71 21.56
C GLY A 460 -0.56 20.83 20.38
N GLY A 461 -0.57 19.85 19.46
CA GLY A 461 0.36 19.82 18.32
C GLY A 461 1.81 19.50 18.69
N LEU A 462 2.04 18.90 19.86
CA LEU A 462 3.34 18.34 20.28
C LEU A 462 3.18 16.86 20.60
N PHE A 463 4.14 16.06 20.14
CA PHE A 463 4.27 14.65 20.47
C PHE A 463 5.19 14.49 21.67
N TYR A 464 4.82 13.61 22.58
CA TYR A 464 5.59 13.20 23.75
C TYR A 464 5.79 11.69 23.66
N MET A 465 7.05 11.25 23.67
CA MET A 465 7.41 9.84 23.83
C MET A 465 8.11 9.71 25.18
N VAL A 466 7.51 8.97 26.10
CA VAL A 466 8.08 8.64 27.41
C VAL A 466 8.42 7.15 27.44
N THR A 467 9.59 6.80 27.97
CA THR A 467 10.05 5.40 28.04
C THR A 467 11.11 5.22 29.13
N THR A 468 11.63 4.02 29.26
CA THR A 468 12.68 3.65 30.21
C THR A 468 13.90 3.14 29.47
N ASN A 469 15.07 3.74 29.73
CA ASN A 469 16.36 3.11 29.43
C ASN A 469 16.77 2.25 30.63
N VAL A 470 16.41 0.97 30.60
CA VAL A 470 16.74 -0.01 31.63
C VAL A 470 18.25 -0.22 31.65
N ASP A 471 18.84 -0.07 32.84
CA ASP A 471 20.28 -0.06 33.11
C ASP A 471 21.05 1.16 32.53
N GLY A 472 20.35 2.17 31.98
CA GLY A 472 20.97 3.33 31.30
C GLY A 472 20.45 4.72 31.70
N GLY A 473 19.75 4.85 32.83
CA GLY A 473 19.32 6.14 33.38
C GLY A 473 17.86 6.21 33.86
N GLY A 474 17.07 5.17 33.58
CA GLY A 474 15.67 5.08 34.03
C GLY A 474 14.70 5.80 33.09
N ASN A 475 13.67 6.42 33.67
CA ASN A 475 12.57 7.02 32.92
C ASN A 475 12.93 8.41 32.37
N PHE A 476 12.55 8.65 31.12
CA PHE A 476 12.71 9.93 30.45
C PHE A 476 11.63 10.13 29.39
N TYR A 477 11.47 11.36 28.92
CA TYR A 477 10.70 11.66 27.72
C TYR A 477 11.45 12.57 26.75
N VAL A 478 11.04 12.50 25.49
CA VAL A 478 11.45 13.39 24.39
C VAL A 478 10.22 13.94 23.68
N THR A 479 10.39 15.04 22.96
CA THR A 479 9.29 15.72 22.26
C THR A 479 9.63 16.11 20.83
N THR A 480 8.60 16.24 20.00
CA THR A 480 8.71 16.81 18.64
C THR A 480 7.38 17.40 18.17
N ARG A 481 7.44 18.29 17.18
CA ARG A 481 6.26 18.72 16.39
C ARG A 481 6.12 17.97 15.07
N ASP A 482 7.19 17.30 14.64
CA ASP A 482 7.24 16.48 13.44
C ASP A 482 7.66 15.06 13.83
N PRO A 483 6.72 14.09 13.86
CA PRO A 483 7.01 12.71 14.30
C PRO A 483 7.93 11.96 13.34
N ALA A 484 8.13 12.44 12.10
CA ALA A 484 9.13 11.91 11.16
C ALA A 484 10.50 12.59 11.31
N GLY A 485 10.54 13.74 12.00
CA GLY A 485 11.73 14.57 12.17
C GLY A 485 12.56 14.22 13.40
N GLU A 486 13.42 15.16 13.79
CA GLU A 486 14.25 15.02 14.98
C GLU A 486 13.46 15.28 16.26
N TRP A 487 13.73 14.47 17.28
CA TRP A 487 13.16 14.63 18.61
C TRP A 487 14.15 15.35 19.54
N SER A 488 13.62 15.95 20.61
CA SER A 488 14.41 16.70 21.60
C SER A 488 15.47 15.83 22.31
N GLU A 489 16.38 16.47 23.03
CA GLU A 489 17.18 15.78 24.04
C GLU A 489 16.29 15.19 25.16
N PRO A 490 16.73 14.11 25.83
CA PRO A 490 15.94 13.43 26.85
C PRO A 490 15.81 14.28 28.12
N VAL A 491 14.59 14.37 28.64
CA VAL A 491 14.30 14.91 29.97
C VAL A 491 14.15 13.75 30.95
N TRP A 492 15.19 13.52 31.74
CA TRP A 492 15.27 12.41 32.70
C TRP A 492 14.50 12.73 33.99
N LEU A 493 13.58 11.83 34.39
CA LEU A 493 12.73 12.02 35.57
C LEU A 493 13.43 11.69 36.89
N ARG A 494 14.49 10.86 36.84
CA ARG A 494 15.39 10.50 37.96
C ARG A 494 14.66 10.21 39.28
N GLU A 495 13.66 9.34 39.21
CA GLU A 495 13.00 8.79 40.39
C GLU A 495 13.98 7.93 41.21
N LYS A 496 13.92 8.02 42.54
CA LYS A 496 14.73 7.18 43.44
C LYS A 496 14.38 5.69 43.31
N ASP A 497 13.09 5.39 43.20
CA ASP A 497 12.53 4.03 43.08
C ASP A 497 11.78 3.86 41.74
N GLY A 498 12.27 4.51 40.68
CA GLY A 498 11.70 4.45 39.33
C GLY A 498 11.85 3.07 38.71
N TRP A 499 10.75 2.53 38.18
CA TRP A 499 10.70 1.27 37.44
C TRP A 499 10.33 1.52 35.97
N MET A 500 9.73 0.54 35.30
CA MET A 500 9.45 0.59 33.87
C MET A 500 8.02 1.01 33.52
N ASP A 501 7.74 1.04 32.22
CA ASP A 501 6.46 1.29 31.58
C ASP A 501 5.80 2.63 31.97
N PRO A 502 6.52 3.75 31.81
CA PRO A 502 5.93 5.06 32.04
C PRO A 502 4.90 5.41 30.97
N SER A 503 3.82 6.05 31.41
CA SER A 503 2.74 6.59 30.59
C SER A 503 2.37 7.98 31.05
N LEU A 504 1.93 8.82 30.11
CA LEU A 504 1.39 10.15 30.37
C LEU A 504 -0.11 10.20 30.08
N PHE A 505 -0.84 10.91 30.95
CA PHE A 505 -2.24 11.27 30.74
C PHE A 505 -2.40 12.77 30.94
N PHE A 506 -3.02 13.45 29.97
CA PHE A 506 -3.29 14.87 29.98
C PHE A 506 -4.77 15.07 30.32
N ASP A 507 -5.04 15.65 31.49
CA ASP A 507 -6.41 15.84 31.97
C ASP A 507 -7.00 17.17 31.47
N ASP A 508 -8.33 17.28 31.56
CA ASP A 508 -9.09 18.45 31.11
C ASP A 508 -8.79 19.71 31.93
N ASP A 509 -8.31 19.55 33.17
CA ASP A 509 -7.93 20.66 34.06
C ASP A 509 -6.49 21.16 33.82
N GLY A 510 -5.78 20.59 32.85
CA GLY A 510 -4.39 20.90 32.52
C GLY A 510 -3.36 20.15 33.38
N THR A 511 -3.79 19.35 34.35
CA THR A 511 -2.90 18.45 35.09
C THR A 511 -2.37 17.36 34.17
N VAL A 512 -1.08 17.05 34.28
CA VAL A 512 -0.49 15.89 33.63
C VAL A 512 -0.15 14.85 34.68
N TYR A 513 -0.65 13.64 34.46
CA TYR A 513 -0.37 12.48 35.29
C TYR A 513 0.68 11.60 34.62
N TYR A 514 1.64 11.19 35.44
CA TYR A 514 2.68 10.23 35.11
C TYR A 514 2.38 8.93 35.86
N THR A 515 2.20 7.83 35.11
CA THR A 515 1.79 6.53 35.64
C THR A 515 2.79 5.47 35.20
N ARG A 516 3.19 4.54 36.08
CA ARG A 516 4.21 3.52 35.78
C ARG A 516 4.09 2.27 36.65
N HIS A 517 4.82 1.20 36.31
CA HIS A 517 4.91 0.00 37.14
C HIS A 517 5.64 0.28 38.47
N GLY A 518 5.11 -0.26 39.56
CA GLY A 518 5.54 -0.11 40.94
C GLY A 518 6.93 -0.63 41.29
N GLY A 519 7.34 -1.68 40.57
CA GLY A 519 8.48 -2.50 40.88
C GLY A 519 8.11 -3.83 41.52
N GLY A 520 8.89 -4.86 41.17
CA GLY A 520 8.75 -6.20 41.72
C GLY A 520 7.62 -7.02 41.11
N ARG A 521 7.74 -8.35 41.25
CA ARG A 521 6.85 -9.33 40.62
C ARG A 521 5.37 -9.18 41.02
N ASN A 522 5.11 -8.74 42.25
CA ASN A 522 3.75 -8.53 42.77
C ASN A 522 3.54 -7.04 43.12
N GLY A 523 4.12 -6.14 42.33
CA GLY A 523 3.99 -4.70 42.49
C GLY A 523 2.57 -4.20 42.20
N GLY A 524 2.47 -2.99 41.67
CA GLY A 524 1.19 -2.40 41.27
C GLY A 524 1.41 -1.17 40.40
N VAL A 525 0.36 -0.39 40.18
CA VAL A 525 0.45 0.86 39.41
C VAL A 525 0.71 2.03 40.34
N TYR A 526 1.73 2.81 40.03
CA TYR A 526 2.12 4.00 40.78
C TYR A 526 1.94 5.24 39.92
N GLN A 527 1.52 6.35 40.55
CA GLN A 527 1.22 7.58 39.84
C GLN A 527 1.70 8.82 40.60
N ALA A 528 2.14 9.82 39.86
CA ALA A 528 2.47 11.16 40.33
C ALA A 528 1.92 12.21 39.33
N ARG A 529 1.80 13.46 39.75
CA ARG A 529 1.70 14.58 38.81
C ARG A 529 3.08 14.98 38.31
N ILE A 530 3.14 15.47 37.07
CA ILE A 530 4.39 15.90 36.43
C ILE A 530 4.25 17.31 35.85
N ASP A 531 5.28 18.12 36.02
CA ASP A 531 5.47 19.36 35.26
C ASP A 531 6.40 19.07 34.08
N LEU A 532 5.81 18.92 32.88
CA LEU A 532 6.55 18.65 31.64
C LEU A 532 7.39 19.84 31.16
N LYS A 533 7.14 21.06 31.65
CA LYS A 533 7.99 22.20 31.30
C LYS A 533 9.21 22.26 32.21
N ALA A 534 9.03 21.98 33.49
CA ALA A 534 10.12 21.91 34.47
C ALA A 534 10.89 20.59 34.40
N GLY A 535 10.33 19.55 33.77
CA GLY A 535 10.97 18.24 33.63
C GLY A 535 11.05 17.45 34.93
N LYS A 536 10.09 17.62 35.85
CA LYS A 536 10.13 16.98 37.17
C LYS A 536 8.75 16.54 37.66
N LEU A 537 8.75 15.49 38.47
CA LEU A 537 7.56 15.10 39.23
C LEU A 537 7.28 16.14 40.32
N LEU A 538 5.99 16.35 40.61
CA LEU A 538 5.53 17.28 41.65
C LEU A 538 5.44 16.61 43.03
N GLU A 539 5.34 15.29 43.04
CA GLU A 539 5.37 14.44 44.24
C GLU A 539 5.95 13.08 43.90
N ASP A 540 6.31 12.29 44.92
CA ASP A 540 6.67 10.90 44.73
C ASP A 540 5.47 10.10 44.22
N ALA A 541 5.74 9.15 43.31
CA ALA A 541 4.70 8.29 42.79
C ALA A 541 4.15 7.38 43.89
N LYS A 542 2.82 7.28 43.99
CA LYS A 542 2.11 6.46 44.99
C LYS A 542 1.26 5.39 44.34
N LEU A 543 1.11 4.26 45.02
CA LEU A 543 0.27 3.14 44.58
C LEU A 543 -1.19 3.60 44.42
N ILE A 544 -1.77 3.39 43.23
CA ILE A 544 -3.18 3.69 42.95
C ILE A 544 -4.01 2.43 42.68
N TRP A 545 -3.39 1.34 42.22
CA TRP A 545 -4.07 0.06 42.02
C TRP A 545 -3.08 -1.11 42.04
N PRO A 546 -3.28 -2.17 42.86
CA PRO A 546 -2.39 -3.35 42.87
C PRO A 546 -2.62 -4.33 41.69
N GLY A 547 -3.61 -4.07 40.82
CA GLY A 547 -4.06 -5.03 39.82
C GLY A 547 -5.08 -6.02 40.39
N THR A 548 -5.38 -7.07 39.61
CA THR A 548 -6.35 -8.13 39.99
C THR A 548 -5.73 -9.28 40.79
N GLY A 549 -4.40 -9.25 40.98
CA GLY A 549 -3.64 -10.26 41.72
C GLY A 549 -2.73 -11.13 40.83
N GLY A 550 -2.67 -10.88 39.53
CA GLY A 550 -1.66 -11.45 38.64
C GLY A 550 -0.26 -10.88 38.89
N ILE A 551 0.76 -11.60 38.42
CA ILE A 551 2.15 -11.14 38.50
C ILE A 551 2.43 -10.07 37.44
N TRP A 552 3.44 -9.24 37.69
CA TRP A 552 3.87 -8.13 36.83
C TRP A 552 2.71 -7.23 36.37
N PRO A 553 2.01 -6.51 37.28
CA PRO A 553 1.05 -5.49 36.89
C PRO A 553 1.77 -4.34 36.16
N GLU A 554 1.75 -4.34 34.83
CA GLU A 554 2.63 -3.55 33.95
C GLU A 554 1.85 -2.85 32.83
N GLY A 555 2.53 -2.08 31.98
CA GLY A 555 1.91 -1.28 30.89
C GLY A 555 0.69 -0.43 31.31
N PRO A 556 0.76 0.39 32.38
CA PRO A 556 -0.40 1.12 32.85
C PRO A 556 -0.71 2.35 32.01
N HIS A 557 -1.96 2.47 31.54
CA HIS A 557 -2.46 3.65 30.87
C HIS A 557 -3.73 4.17 31.54
N LEU A 558 -3.73 5.46 31.87
CA LEU A 558 -4.88 6.18 32.41
C LEU A 558 -5.62 6.89 31.28
N TYR A 559 -6.94 6.74 31.26
CA TYR A 559 -7.85 7.43 30.33
C TYR A 559 -8.97 8.08 31.11
N LYS A 560 -9.58 9.12 30.54
CA LYS A 560 -10.82 9.69 31.04
C LYS A 560 -11.87 9.64 29.94
N ILE A 561 -12.94 8.89 30.19
CA ILE A 561 -14.00 8.61 29.23
C ILE A 561 -15.32 8.88 29.94
N ASP A 562 -16.10 9.81 29.39
CA ASP A 562 -17.38 10.27 29.96
C ASP A 562 -17.28 10.60 31.46
N GLY A 563 -16.25 11.37 31.82
CA GLY A 563 -15.98 11.82 33.19
C GLY A 563 -15.54 10.72 34.17
N THR A 564 -15.22 9.52 33.68
CA THR A 564 -14.75 8.39 34.49
C THR A 564 -13.32 8.05 34.11
N TYR A 565 -12.45 7.87 35.10
CA TYR A 565 -11.07 7.45 34.89
C TYR A 565 -10.99 5.95 34.74
N TYR A 566 -10.36 5.46 33.68
CA TYR A 566 -10.08 4.05 33.45
C TYR A 566 -8.59 3.82 33.52
N LEU A 567 -8.18 2.81 34.27
CA LEU A 567 -6.80 2.35 34.36
C LEU A 567 -6.70 0.97 33.72
N LEU A 568 -6.13 0.92 32.53
CA LEU A 568 -5.84 -0.31 31.79
C LEU A 568 -4.42 -0.75 32.12
N ILE A 569 -4.23 -2.03 32.42
CA ILE A 569 -2.92 -2.63 32.66
C ILE A 569 -2.82 -4.00 32.02
N SER A 570 -1.61 -4.56 32.08
CA SER A 570 -1.34 -5.96 31.79
C SER A 570 -0.89 -6.71 33.04
N GLU A 571 -1.21 -7.99 33.09
CA GLU A 571 -0.82 -8.89 34.19
C GLU A 571 -0.47 -10.28 33.63
N GLY A 572 0.13 -11.14 34.47
CA GLY A 572 0.54 -12.50 34.12
C GLY A 572 1.94 -12.61 33.49
N GLY A 573 2.60 -11.46 33.29
CA GLY A 573 3.85 -11.31 32.56
C GLY A 573 3.70 -11.49 31.05
N THR A 574 4.63 -10.93 30.27
CA THR A 574 4.63 -10.94 28.79
C THR A 574 4.89 -12.30 28.11
N SER A 575 4.47 -13.42 28.72
CA SER A 575 4.55 -14.79 28.18
C SER A 575 3.15 -15.41 28.09
N TYR A 576 3.02 -16.74 28.08
CA TYR A 576 1.74 -17.43 27.90
C TYR A 576 0.70 -17.16 29.00
N GLY A 577 1.06 -16.50 30.10
CA GLY A 577 0.14 -16.06 31.15
C GLY A 577 -0.51 -14.70 30.91
N HIS A 578 -0.07 -13.96 29.88
CA HIS A 578 -0.40 -12.55 29.65
C HIS A 578 -1.91 -12.31 29.51
N MET A 579 -2.36 -11.21 30.10
CA MET A 579 -3.76 -10.78 30.06
C MET A 579 -3.89 -9.28 30.24
N LEU A 580 -4.97 -8.71 29.70
CA LEU A 580 -5.38 -7.33 29.94
C LEU A 580 -6.41 -7.24 31.06
N THR A 581 -6.21 -6.32 31.99
CA THR A 581 -7.16 -6.02 33.06
C THR A 581 -7.42 -4.52 33.12
N VAL A 582 -8.65 -4.14 33.50
CA VAL A 582 -9.05 -2.74 33.60
C VAL A 582 -9.79 -2.48 34.91
N ALA A 583 -9.56 -1.31 35.48
CA ALA A 583 -10.31 -0.78 36.62
C ALA A 583 -10.77 0.66 36.33
N ARG A 584 -11.72 1.17 37.10
CA ARG A 584 -12.19 2.56 36.94
C ARG A 584 -12.40 3.29 38.26
N SER A 585 -12.39 4.60 38.22
CA SER A 585 -12.67 5.47 39.37
C SER A 585 -13.26 6.82 38.96
N LYS A 586 -13.85 7.52 39.92
CA LYS A 586 -14.26 8.93 39.77
C LYS A 586 -13.11 9.91 40.05
N SER A 587 -11.99 9.41 40.57
CA SER A 587 -10.79 10.18 40.85
C SER A 587 -9.61 9.54 40.11
N PRO A 588 -8.67 10.33 39.54
CA PRO A 588 -7.46 9.78 38.94
C PRO A 588 -6.57 9.08 39.98
N TRP A 589 -6.83 9.29 41.27
CA TRP A 589 -6.12 8.68 42.41
C TRP A 589 -6.82 7.46 43.01
N GLY A 590 -7.97 7.05 42.47
CA GLY A 590 -8.76 5.96 43.02
C GLY A 590 -9.66 6.37 44.20
N PRO A 591 -10.21 5.38 44.94
CA PRO A 591 -9.96 3.95 44.76
C PRO A 591 -10.47 3.46 43.40
N PHE A 592 -9.69 2.58 42.77
CA PHE A 592 -10.05 1.95 41.50
C PHE A 592 -10.85 0.66 41.75
N GLU A 593 -12.05 0.61 41.19
CA GLU A 593 -12.91 -0.58 41.17
C GLU A 593 -12.52 -1.44 39.96
N ALA A 594 -12.20 -2.72 40.18
CA ALA A 594 -11.85 -3.63 39.08
C ALA A 594 -13.08 -4.01 38.26
N ASN A 595 -12.92 -4.13 36.94
CA ASN A 595 -13.97 -4.68 36.08
C ASN A 595 -14.31 -6.12 36.54
N PRO A 596 -15.58 -6.42 36.87
CA PRO A 596 -15.98 -7.76 37.28
C PRO A 596 -15.77 -8.83 36.20
N ALA A 597 -15.66 -8.43 34.92
CA ALA A 597 -15.37 -9.30 33.79
C ALA A 597 -13.87 -9.48 33.50
N ASN A 598 -12.97 -8.97 34.35
CA ASN A 598 -11.54 -9.15 34.14
C ASN A 598 -11.14 -10.64 34.12
N PRO A 599 -10.14 -11.02 33.28
CA PRO A 599 -9.45 -10.18 32.30
C PRO A 599 -10.33 -9.87 31.08
N ILE A 600 -10.26 -8.62 30.60
CA ILE A 600 -11.02 -8.20 29.40
C ILE A 600 -10.50 -8.84 28.11
N LEU A 601 -9.27 -9.37 28.12
CA LEU A 601 -8.69 -10.14 27.03
C LEU A 601 -7.54 -11.03 27.52
N THR A 602 -7.53 -12.32 27.14
CA THR A 602 -6.39 -13.23 27.32
C THR A 602 -6.53 -14.48 26.46
N HIS A 603 -5.41 -15.08 26.06
CA HIS A 603 -5.36 -16.42 25.44
C HIS A 603 -4.71 -17.49 26.34
N ARG A 604 -4.40 -17.18 27.61
CA ARG A 604 -3.57 -18.05 28.48
C ARG A 604 -4.05 -19.48 28.68
N ALA A 605 -5.36 -19.72 28.54
CA ALA A 605 -5.99 -21.03 28.68
C ALA A 605 -6.39 -21.64 27.33
N ARG A 606 -5.87 -21.09 26.22
CA ARG A 606 -6.28 -21.40 24.84
C ARG A 606 -5.06 -21.68 23.95
N PRO A 607 -4.27 -22.73 24.25
CA PRO A 607 -3.02 -23.03 23.53
C PRO A 607 -3.23 -23.40 22.05
N GLU A 608 -4.46 -23.71 21.65
CA GLU A 608 -4.83 -24.01 20.26
C GLU A 608 -4.89 -22.78 19.35
N LEU A 609 -4.95 -21.57 19.93
CA LEU A 609 -5.03 -20.33 19.15
C LEU A 609 -3.65 -19.96 18.56
N PRO A 610 -3.60 -19.45 17.32
CA PRO A 610 -2.34 -19.13 16.64
C PRO A 610 -1.63 -17.90 17.22
N LEU A 611 -2.37 -17.04 17.93
CA LEU A 611 -1.85 -15.88 18.65
C LEU A 611 -1.79 -16.22 20.13
N GLN A 612 -0.67 -15.95 20.78
CA GLN A 612 -0.45 -16.20 22.21
C GLN A 612 0.16 -14.97 22.89
N ALA A 613 0.31 -15.04 24.22
CA ALA A 613 0.95 -14.00 25.04
C ALA A 613 0.40 -12.57 24.81
N ILE A 614 -0.91 -12.45 24.56
CA ILE A 614 -1.54 -11.18 24.25
C ILE A 614 -1.69 -10.28 25.48
N GLY A 615 -1.33 -9.00 25.32
CA GLY A 615 -1.41 -8.00 26.38
C GLY A 615 -0.67 -6.72 26.00
N HIS A 616 -0.28 -5.91 26.98
CA HIS A 616 0.40 -4.61 26.84
C HIS A 616 -0.26 -3.71 25.79
N ALA A 617 -1.37 -3.10 26.16
CA ALA A 617 -2.31 -2.54 25.20
C ALA A 617 -2.63 -1.05 25.44
N ASP A 618 -2.88 -0.33 24.36
CA ASP A 618 -3.19 1.11 24.36
C ASP A 618 -4.49 1.36 23.57
N LEU A 619 -5.41 2.15 24.14
CA LEU A 619 -6.73 2.43 23.58
C LEU A 619 -6.71 3.67 22.70
N VAL A 620 -7.50 3.64 21.63
CA VAL A 620 -7.75 4.81 20.79
C VAL A 620 -9.21 4.88 20.36
N GLN A 621 -9.74 6.10 20.36
CA GLN A 621 -11.00 6.40 19.68
C GLN A 621 -10.70 6.90 18.27
N ALA A 622 -11.26 6.23 17.26
CA ALA A 622 -11.20 6.65 15.87
C ALA A 622 -12.10 7.86 15.60
N GLU A 623 -11.91 8.52 14.45
CA GLU A 623 -12.67 9.72 14.09
C GLU A 623 -14.19 9.48 14.01
N ASN A 624 -14.60 8.29 13.58
CA ASN A 624 -16.00 7.87 13.53
C ASN A 624 -16.59 7.49 14.91
N GLY A 625 -15.86 7.73 16.01
CA GLY A 625 -16.28 7.42 17.38
C GLY A 625 -16.13 5.97 17.80
N SER A 626 -15.75 5.06 16.89
CA SER A 626 -15.45 3.66 17.25
C SER A 626 -14.18 3.57 18.08
N TRP A 627 -14.15 2.60 19.00
CA TRP A 627 -13.00 2.35 19.87
C TRP A 627 -12.21 1.14 19.36
N TRP A 628 -10.90 1.26 19.44
CA TRP A 628 -9.94 0.25 19.04
C TRP A 628 -8.85 0.13 20.09
N ILE A 629 -8.20 -1.02 20.13
CA ILE A 629 -7.08 -1.29 21.01
C ILE A 629 -5.94 -1.91 20.21
N VAL A 630 -4.74 -1.33 20.34
CA VAL A 630 -3.51 -1.99 19.90
C VAL A 630 -2.90 -2.71 21.08
N LEU A 631 -2.25 -3.84 20.81
CA LEU A 631 -1.68 -4.69 21.85
C LEU A 631 -0.59 -5.56 21.25
N LEU A 632 0.32 -6.09 22.07
CA LEU A 632 1.28 -7.08 21.60
C LEU A 632 0.70 -8.51 21.61
N GLY A 633 1.30 -9.39 20.83
CA GLY A 633 1.13 -10.83 20.90
C GLY A 633 2.23 -11.59 20.15
N VAL A 634 2.20 -12.92 20.16
CA VAL A 634 3.18 -13.74 19.43
C VAL A 634 2.48 -14.75 18.52
N ARG A 635 3.02 -14.96 17.32
CA ARG A 635 2.77 -16.18 16.52
C ARG A 635 3.73 -17.27 16.97
N SER A 636 3.24 -18.21 17.77
CA SER A 636 4.06 -19.31 18.32
C SER A 636 3.87 -20.62 17.56
N LEU A 637 4.95 -21.35 17.34
CA LEU A 637 4.93 -22.74 16.89
C LEU A 637 5.43 -23.65 18.01
N GLU A 638 4.62 -24.62 18.44
CA GLU A 638 4.94 -25.50 19.58
C GLU A 638 5.42 -24.73 20.82
N ARG A 639 4.76 -23.62 21.12
CA ARG A 639 5.13 -22.69 22.20
C ARG A 639 6.56 -22.12 22.10
N ASN A 640 7.05 -21.93 20.88
CA ASN A 640 8.27 -21.19 20.58
C ASN A 640 7.95 -20.06 19.58
N HIS A 641 8.46 -18.86 19.83
CA HIS A 641 8.37 -17.75 18.88
C HIS A 641 9.75 -17.11 18.67
N HIS A 642 10.13 -16.86 17.42
CA HIS A 642 11.47 -16.37 17.07
C HIS A 642 11.45 -15.01 16.38
N ILE A 643 10.32 -14.57 15.80
CA ILE A 643 10.23 -13.24 15.17
C ILE A 643 9.87 -12.12 16.18
N GLY A 644 9.82 -12.44 17.47
CA GLY A 644 9.52 -11.49 18.55
C GLY A 644 8.02 -11.31 18.81
N ARG A 645 7.71 -10.37 19.69
CA ARG A 645 6.33 -9.90 19.96
C ARG A 645 5.94 -8.90 18.88
N GLU A 646 4.75 -9.08 18.32
CA GLU A 646 4.21 -8.38 17.16
C GLU A 646 3.03 -7.50 17.59
N THR A 647 2.69 -6.45 16.83
CA THR A 647 1.56 -5.56 17.15
C THR A 647 0.27 -6.07 16.51
N LEU A 648 -0.75 -6.24 17.34
CA LEU A 648 -2.10 -6.65 16.99
C LEU A 648 -3.07 -5.45 17.11
N LEU A 649 -4.23 -5.59 16.46
CA LEU A 649 -5.36 -4.68 16.56
C LEU A 649 -6.62 -5.46 16.95
N ALA A 650 -7.51 -4.85 17.74
CA ALA A 650 -8.84 -5.38 18.02
C ALA A 650 -9.89 -4.26 18.19
N PRO A 651 -11.16 -4.50 17.81
CA PRO A 651 -12.23 -3.56 18.06
C PRO A 651 -12.63 -3.59 19.54
N VAL A 652 -13.09 -2.44 20.06
CA VAL A 652 -13.61 -2.29 21.42
C VAL A 652 -15.03 -1.71 21.36
N THR A 653 -15.92 -2.32 22.12
CA THR A 653 -17.25 -1.76 22.44
C THR A 653 -17.35 -1.48 23.93
N TRP A 654 -18.34 -0.69 24.33
CA TRP A 654 -18.61 -0.41 25.74
C TRP A 654 -19.95 -1.05 26.11
N ASP A 655 -19.99 -1.80 27.21
CA ASP A 655 -21.22 -2.42 27.69
C ASP A 655 -22.15 -1.40 28.38
N ALA A 656 -23.35 -1.85 28.76
CA ALA A 656 -24.35 -1.00 29.40
C ALA A 656 -23.91 -0.47 30.79
N GLN A 657 -22.91 -1.09 31.41
CA GLN A 657 -22.34 -0.68 32.69
C GLN A 657 -21.14 0.26 32.51
N GLY A 658 -20.72 0.52 31.27
CA GLY A 658 -19.59 1.38 30.92
C GLY A 658 -18.24 0.68 30.99
N TRP A 659 -18.16 -0.65 30.81
CA TRP A 659 -16.88 -1.36 30.71
C TRP A 659 -16.49 -1.65 29.26
N PRO A 660 -15.18 -1.63 28.93
CA PRO A 660 -14.72 -1.98 27.60
C PRO A 660 -14.81 -3.50 27.39
N VAL A 661 -15.31 -3.90 26.23
CA VAL A 661 -15.42 -5.28 25.77
C VAL A 661 -14.61 -5.42 24.49
N VAL A 662 -13.48 -6.12 24.58
CA VAL A 662 -12.58 -6.33 23.43
C VAL A 662 -13.13 -7.44 22.53
N ASN A 663 -13.26 -7.18 21.24
CA ASN A 663 -13.74 -8.11 20.22
C ASN A 663 -15.08 -8.81 20.57
N GLY A 664 -15.96 -8.11 21.31
CA GLY A 664 -17.22 -8.69 21.79
C GLY A 664 -17.03 -9.87 22.76
N GLY A 665 -15.90 -9.92 23.47
CA GLY A 665 -15.53 -11.01 24.40
C GLY A 665 -14.98 -12.26 23.72
N ARG A 666 -14.78 -12.24 22.41
CA ARG A 666 -14.23 -13.37 21.65
C ARG A 666 -12.69 -13.32 21.58
N PRO A 667 -12.01 -14.47 21.50
CA PRO A 667 -10.58 -14.51 21.25
C PRO A 667 -10.18 -13.75 19.97
N LEU A 668 -8.95 -13.23 19.92
CA LEU A 668 -8.41 -12.65 18.69
C LEU A 668 -8.01 -13.76 17.73
N ALA A 669 -8.22 -13.51 16.44
CA ALA A 669 -7.83 -14.41 15.35
C ALA A 669 -6.85 -13.70 14.42
N LEU A 670 -6.20 -14.48 13.54
CA LEU A 670 -5.39 -13.91 12.47
C LEU A 670 -6.26 -13.10 11.50
N GLN A 671 -7.47 -13.56 11.16
CA GLN A 671 -8.43 -12.78 10.38
C GLN A 671 -9.46 -12.14 11.31
N MET A 672 -9.62 -10.83 11.24
CA MET A 672 -10.51 -10.04 12.09
C MET A 672 -11.51 -9.26 11.24
N ALA A 673 -12.73 -9.04 11.75
CA ALA A 673 -13.69 -8.18 11.08
C ALA A 673 -13.22 -6.71 11.09
N ALA A 674 -13.36 -6.02 9.97
CA ALA A 674 -12.96 -4.63 9.80
C ALA A 674 -14.13 -3.64 9.93
N GLU A 675 -15.25 -4.10 10.50
CA GLU A 675 -16.43 -3.28 10.75
C GLU A 675 -16.07 -2.02 11.55
N ARG A 676 -16.49 -0.86 11.03
CA ARG A 676 -16.23 0.47 11.60
C ARG A 676 -14.76 0.87 11.69
N LEU A 677 -13.83 0.17 11.03
CA LEU A 677 -12.50 0.76 10.82
C LEU A 677 -12.63 2.08 10.04
N PRO A 678 -11.67 3.01 10.19
CA PRO A 678 -11.53 4.07 9.23
C PRO A 678 -11.34 3.50 7.80
N PRO A 679 -11.62 4.29 6.75
CA PRO A 679 -11.43 3.84 5.36
C PRO A 679 -10.05 3.28 5.11
N SER A 680 -9.98 2.21 4.30
CA SER A 680 -8.72 1.56 3.93
C SER A 680 -7.76 2.54 3.26
N ALA A 681 -6.53 2.61 3.75
CA ALA A 681 -5.50 3.53 3.29
C ALA A 681 -4.12 2.83 3.23
N PRO A 682 -3.93 1.82 2.37
CA PRO A 682 -2.67 1.10 2.28
C PRO A 682 -1.53 1.98 1.75
N TRP A 683 -0.34 1.80 2.31
CA TRP A 683 0.89 2.41 1.80
C TRP A 683 1.40 1.65 0.57
N PRO A 684 2.16 2.32 -0.34
CA PRO A 684 2.87 1.62 -1.41
C PRO A 684 3.75 0.50 -0.85
N ARG A 685 3.80 -0.65 -1.52
CA ARG A 685 4.70 -1.74 -1.10
C ARG A 685 6.15 -1.26 -1.11
N GLU A 686 6.91 -1.65 -0.10
CA GLU A 686 8.37 -1.44 -0.10
C GLU A 686 9.00 -2.25 -1.21
N ALA A 687 10.10 -1.73 -1.76
CA ALA A 687 10.91 -2.51 -2.69
C ALA A 687 11.47 -3.72 -1.95
N VAL A 688 11.47 -4.88 -2.61
CA VAL A 688 12.13 -6.10 -2.11
C VAL A 688 13.63 -5.84 -1.90
N ARG A 689 14.24 -5.04 -2.79
CA ARG A 689 15.66 -4.74 -2.82
C ARG A 689 15.98 -3.36 -2.27
N ASP A 690 16.95 -3.29 -1.38
CA ASP A 690 17.72 -2.08 -1.09
C ASP A 690 19.05 -2.15 -1.86
N GLU A 691 19.23 -1.22 -2.81
CA GLU A 691 20.44 -1.10 -3.63
C GLU A 691 21.51 -0.20 -2.97
N PHE A 692 21.25 0.34 -1.77
CA PHE A 692 22.17 1.21 -1.04
C PHE A 692 22.61 2.47 -1.82
N ASN A 693 21.78 2.92 -2.76
CA ASN A 693 22.02 4.11 -3.59
C ASN A 693 21.59 5.43 -2.91
N GLY A 694 20.92 5.36 -1.76
CA GLY A 694 20.45 6.51 -1.02
C GLY A 694 21.56 7.22 -0.23
N PRO A 695 21.37 8.50 0.15
CA PRO A 695 22.33 9.24 0.96
C PRO A 695 22.35 8.80 2.44
N ARG A 696 21.41 7.95 2.86
CA ARG A 696 21.25 7.40 4.21
C ARG A 696 20.75 5.97 4.11
N LEU A 697 21.02 5.16 5.13
CA LEU A 697 20.36 3.87 5.30
C LEU A 697 18.84 4.07 5.41
N GLY A 698 18.06 3.18 4.81
CA GLY A 698 16.62 3.09 5.04
C GLY A 698 16.27 2.88 6.52
N LEU A 699 15.07 3.30 6.91
CA LEU A 699 14.61 3.32 8.31
C LEU A 699 14.49 1.93 8.96
N GLN A 700 14.40 0.88 8.14
CA GLN A 700 14.35 -0.52 8.56
C GLN A 700 15.68 -1.04 9.11
N TRP A 701 16.80 -0.37 8.80
CA TRP A 701 18.12 -0.80 9.21
C TRP A 701 18.45 -0.37 10.64
N ALA A 702 18.97 -1.32 11.40
CA ALA A 702 19.38 -1.15 12.78
C ALA A 702 20.81 -1.63 13.01
N HIS A 703 21.44 -1.00 14.00
CA HIS A 703 22.72 -1.33 14.59
C HIS A 703 22.51 -1.83 16.03
N LEU A 704 23.57 -2.34 16.65
CA LEU A 704 23.59 -2.71 18.07
C LEU A 704 24.23 -1.58 18.90
N ARG A 705 23.48 -1.07 19.88
CA ARG A 705 23.94 -0.22 20.99
C ARG A 705 24.50 1.16 20.63
N GLY A 706 24.44 1.57 19.37
CA GLY A 706 24.90 2.89 18.95
C GLY A 706 24.93 3.04 17.43
N PRO A 707 25.32 4.22 16.94
CA PRO A 707 25.29 4.56 15.50
C PRO A 707 26.33 3.81 14.65
N ALA A 708 27.20 3.00 15.27
CA ALA A 708 28.29 2.29 14.61
C ALA A 708 29.20 3.25 13.80
N THR A 709 29.45 4.46 14.34
CA THR A 709 30.25 5.50 13.69
C THR A 709 31.60 4.95 13.24
N GLY A 710 31.90 5.12 11.96
CA GLY A 710 33.15 4.66 11.36
C GLY A 710 33.20 3.17 11.01
N LEU A 711 32.19 2.37 11.33
CA LEU A 711 32.12 0.94 11.01
C LEU A 711 31.36 0.64 9.72
N TRP A 712 30.69 1.63 9.13
CA TRP A 712 29.99 1.50 7.86
C TRP A 712 30.06 2.78 7.00
N SER A 713 29.82 2.66 5.70
CA SER A 713 29.74 3.80 4.77
C SER A 713 28.89 3.46 3.54
N LEU A 714 28.14 4.46 3.05
CA LEU A 714 27.46 4.45 1.73
C LEU A 714 28.18 5.31 0.68
N THR A 715 29.24 6.02 1.08
CA THR A 715 29.89 7.04 0.25
C THR A 715 31.32 6.67 -0.14
N GLU A 716 31.99 5.79 0.60
CA GLU A 716 33.33 5.30 0.25
C GLU A 716 33.35 4.45 -1.02
N ARG A 717 32.20 3.84 -1.35
CA ARG A 717 31.92 3.20 -2.63
C ARG A 717 30.45 3.42 -2.95
N ALA A 718 30.17 4.27 -3.94
CA ALA A 718 28.80 4.59 -4.32
C ALA A 718 28.02 3.34 -4.78
N GLY A 719 26.76 3.23 -4.35
CA GLY A 719 25.87 2.10 -4.65
C GLY A 719 26.27 0.80 -3.95
N THR A 720 26.82 0.90 -2.74
CA THR A 720 27.24 -0.24 -1.93
C THR A 720 27.21 0.15 -0.46
N LEU A 721 26.74 -0.76 0.40
CA LEU A 721 27.00 -0.68 1.83
C LEU A 721 28.36 -1.30 2.13
N ARG A 722 29.32 -0.45 2.52
CA ARG A 722 30.64 -0.90 2.99
C ARG A 722 30.62 -1.09 4.50
N LEU A 723 30.99 -2.28 4.99
CA LEU A 723 31.29 -2.53 6.40
C LEU A 723 32.79 -2.64 6.63
N LYS A 724 33.29 -1.95 7.65
CA LYS A 724 34.68 -2.00 8.12
C LYS A 724 34.69 -2.85 9.37
N GLY A 725 35.18 -4.09 9.26
CA GLY A 725 35.12 -5.05 10.35
C GLY A 725 35.68 -4.51 11.65
N SER A 726 35.06 -4.93 12.76
CA SER A 726 35.39 -4.48 14.11
C SER A 726 36.12 -5.56 14.90
N GLN A 727 36.86 -5.17 15.94
CA GLN A 727 37.39 -6.12 16.93
C GLN A 727 36.29 -6.64 17.84
N GLN A 728 35.26 -5.82 18.08
CA GLN A 728 34.02 -6.23 18.73
C GLN A 728 33.21 -7.11 17.79
N THR A 729 32.71 -8.22 18.32
CA THR A 729 32.02 -9.27 17.59
C THR A 729 30.53 -9.28 17.92
N LEU A 730 29.79 -10.20 17.29
CA LEU A 730 28.38 -10.43 17.61
C LEU A 730 28.18 -11.07 18.99
N ASP A 731 29.24 -11.61 19.58
CA ASP A 731 29.25 -12.29 20.88
C ASP A 731 29.38 -11.26 22.03
N ASP A 732 29.75 -10.02 21.72
CA ASP A 732 30.04 -8.98 22.70
C ASP A 732 28.81 -8.09 22.97
N ALA A 733 28.68 -7.64 24.22
CA ALA A 733 27.75 -6.57 24.60
C ALA A 733 28.27 -5.19 24.17
N ALA A 734 28.59 -5.04 22.88
CA ALA A 734 29.20 -3.85 22.27
C ALA A 734 28.59 -3.52 20.91
N THR A 735 29.20 -2.57 20.18
CA THR A 735 28.80 -2.14 18.83
C THR A 735 29.73 -2.75 17.78
N PRO A 736 29.41 -3.93 17.22
CA PRO A 736 30.14 -4.51 16.09
C PRO A 736 29.75 -3.83 14.77
N ALA A 737 30.48 -4.14 13.69
CA ALA A 737 30.08 -3.75 12.34
C ALA A 737 28.90 -4.64 11.89
N PHE A 738 27.68 -4.14 12.15
CA PHE A 738 26.41 -4.85 11.97
C PHE A 738 25.34 -3.87 11.45
N VAL A 739 24.62 -4.30 10.41
CA VAL A 739 23.49 -3.58 9.82
C VAL A 739 22.41 -4.61 9.48
N ALA A 740 21.30 -4.60 10.19
CA ALA A 740 20.26 -5.61 10.02
C ALA A 740 18.85 -5.04 10.12
N ARG A 741 17.88 -5.75 9.57
CA ARG A 741 16.45 -5.48 9.72
C ARG A 741 15.78 -6.60 10.50
N ARG A 742 14.59 -6.33 11.01
CA ARG A 742 13.75 -7.34 11.68
C ARG A 742 13.40 -8.46 10.69
N GLN A 743 13.35 -9.70 11.18
CA GLN A 743 12.58 -10.74 10.50
C GLN A 743 11.10 -10.53 10.81
N GLU A 744 10.33 -10.20 9.79
CA GLU A 744 8.92 -9.80 9.87
C GLU A 744 7.97 -10.91 9.38
N HIS A 745 8.50 -11.99 8.78
CA HIS A 745 7.71 -13.10 8.28
C HIS A 745 8.34 -14.44 8.68
N LEU A 746 7.49 -15.42 9.00
CA LEU A 746 7.86 -16.82 9.21
C LEU A 746 8.24 -17.49 7.88
N ARG A 747 7.65 -17.05 6.76
CA ARG A 747 8.11 -17.36 5.40
C ARG A 747 8.71 -16.12 4.75
N MET A 748 10.02 -16.12 4.56
CA MET A 748 10.71 -15.07 3.81
C MET A 748 11.95 -15.61 3.11
N ARG A 749 12.48 -14.83 2.18
CA ARG A 749 13.83 -14.99 1.65
C ARG A 749 14.59 -13.70 1.86
N ALA A 750 15.81 -13.81 2.39
CA ALA A 750 16.76 -12.71 2.46
C ALA A 750 18.03 -13.08 1.68
N ALA A 751 18.54 -12.13 0.89
CA ALA A 751 19.76 -12.34 0.12
C ALA A 751 20.59 -11.06 0.03
N THR A 752 21.90 -11.20 -0.11
CA THR A 752 22.81 -10.07 -0.34
C THR A 752 23.99 -10.50 -1.19
N GLN A 753 24.53 -9.59 -2.00
CA GLN A 753 25.78 -9.83 -2.73
C GLN A 753 26.96 -9.21 -1.98
N LEU A 754 27.92 -10.06 -1.61
CA LEU A 754 29.12 -9.70 -0.86
C LEU A 754 30.38 -9.80 -1.73
N GLU A 755 31.14 -8.72 -1.78
CA GLU A 755 32.54 -8.70 -2.20
C GLU A 755 33.44 -8.56 -0.97
N PHE A 756 34.21 -9.60 -0.67
CA PHE A 756 35.11 -9.63 0.48
C PHE A 756 36.24 -10.64 0.30
N SER A 757 37.48 -10.19 0.55
CA SER A 757 38.71 -10.97 0.38
C SER A 757 39.54 -10.94 1.66
N PRO A 758 39.29 -11.82 2.64
CA PRO A 758 40.02 -11.83 3.91
C PRO A 758 41.52 -12.06 3.69
N THR A 759 42.36 -11.29 4.37
CA THR A 759 43.83 -11.36 4.27
C THR A 759 44.48 -12.04 5.46
N ALA A 760 43.77 -12.18 6.57
CA ALA A 760 44.25 -12.88 7.77
C ALA A 760 43.08 -13.58 8.48
N GLU A 761 43.38 -14.64 9.21
CA GLU A 761 42.42 -15.18 10.19
C GLU A 761 42.43 -14.28 11.45
N PRO A 762 41.29 -14.08 12.13
CA PRO A 762 39.95 -14.63 11.83
C PRO A 762 39.03 -13.60 11.14
N GLN A 763 39.45 -12.98 10.04
CA GLN A 763 38.62 -11.99 9.34
C GLN A 763 37.45 -12.68 8.61
N MET A 764 36.25 -12.11 8.78
CA MET A 764 35.01 -12.69 8.23
C MET A 764 33.93 -11.63 7.95
N ALA A 765 33.09 -11.87 6.94
CA ALA A 765 31.91 -11.06 6.67
C ALA A 765 30.79 -11.90 6.05
N GLY A 766 29.53 -11.52 6.26
CA GLY A 766 28.42 -12.30 5.72
C GLY A 766 27.02 -11.85 6.13
N LEU A 767 26.09 -12.80 5.96
CA LEU A 767 24.68 -12.72 6.31
C LEU A 767 24.46 -13.38 7.67
N VAL A 768 23.70 -12.75 8.56
CA VAL A 768 23.41 -13.26 9.91
C VAL A 768 21.91 -13.25 10.22
N LEU A 769 21.45 -14.26 10.95
CA LEU A 769 20.18 -14.27 11.69
C LEU A 769 20.51 -14.26 13.18
N ARG A 770 20.23 -13.14 13.84
CA ARG A 770 20.65 -12.88 15.22
C ARG A 770 19.45 -12.74 16.14
N GLN A 771 19.45 -13.50 17.24
CA GLN A 771 18.54 -13.28 18.36
C GLN A 771 19.22 -12.47 19.47
N ASN A 772 20.39 -12.91 19.94
CA ASN A 772 21.20 -12.23 20.95
C ASN A 772 22.68 -12.66 20.87
N GLU A 773 23.52 -12.20 21.81
CA GLU A 773 24.97 -12.51 21.83
C GLU A 773 25.26 -14.00 21.83
N ASP A 774 24.40 -14.81 22.43
CA ASP A 774 24.62 -16.24 22.63
C ASP A 774 23.89 -17.11 21.61
N ASN A 775 23.06 -16.52 20.74
CA ASN A 775 22.19 -17.23 19.81
C ASN A 775 22.10 -16.49 18.47
N TYR A 776 22.85 -16.98 17.47
CA TYR A 776 22.75 -16.52 16.09
C TYR A 776 23.24 -17.60 15.10
N TYR A 777 22.81 -17.46 13.85
CA TYR A 777 23.34 -18.21 12.71
C TYR A 777 23.97 -17.26 11.70
N ALA A 778 25.11 -17.64 11.14
CA ALA A 778 25.82 -16.82 10.16
C ALA A 778 26.24 -17.66 8.95
N LEU A 779 25.94 -17.15 7.76
CA LEU A 779 26.50 -17.62 6.50
C LEU A 779 27.56 -16.61 6.08
N ARG A 780 28.84 -16.99 6.15
CA ARG A 780 29.96 -16.04 6.09
C ARG A 780 31.10 -16.49 5.20
N VAL A 781 31.78 -15.51 4.61
CA VAL A 781 33.05 -15.70 3.90
C VAL A 781 34.19 -15.53 4.89
N ALA A 782 35.11 -16.49 4.93
CA ALA A 782 36.34 -16.49 5.73
C ALA A 782 37.52 -17.06 4.90
N GLY A 783 38.71 -17.19 5.48
CA GLY A 783 39.85 -17.88 4.85
C GLY A 783 40.89 -17.00 4.18
N ALA A 784 42.03 -16.80 4.86
CA ALA A 784 43.19 -16.10 4.30
C ALA A 784 43.89 -16.96 3.23
N GLY A 785 44.08 -16.41 2.03
CA GLY A 785 44.74 -17.09 0.89
C GLY A 785 43.83 -18.06 0.12
N ALA A 786 42.97 -18.82 0.81
CA ALA A 786 41.93 -19.65 0.21
C ALA A 786 40.57 -19.35 0.85
N ARG A 787 39.71 -18.63 0.10
CA ARG A 787 38.37 -18.27 0.57
C ARG A 787 37.51 -19.52 0.78
N ARG A 788 36.71 -19.48 1.83
CA ARG A 788 35.72 -20.50 2.17
C ARG A 788 34.40 -19.85 2.56
N ILE A 789 33.31 -20.54 2.25
CA ILE A 789 31.98 -20.23 2.76
C ILE A 789 31.73 -21.12 3.98
N GLU A 790 31.36 -20.52 5.11
CA GLU A 790 31.05 -21.20 6.35
C GLU A 790 29.59 -20.96 6.77
N LEU A 791 28.91 -22.03 7.17
CA LEU A 791 27.69 -21.93 7.97
C LEU A 791 28.06 -22.11 9.44
N VAL A 792 27.79 -21.10 10.25
CA VAL A 792 28.13 -21.06 11.68
C VAL A 792 26.89 -20.96 12.52
N THR A 793 26.86 -21.75 13.59
CA THR A 793 25.84 -21.66 14.63
C THR A 793 26.48 -21.26 15.94
N ARG A 794 25.94 -20.25 16.60
CA ARG A 794 26.15 -19.99 18.02
C ARG A 794 24.84 -20.25 18.75
N VAL A 795 24.84 -21.19 19.70
CA VAL A 795 23.66 -21.54 20.50
C VAL A 795 24.09 -21.69 21.94
N LYS A 796 23.41 -20.97 22.86
CA LYS A 796 23.78 -20.92 24.29
C LYS A 796 25.27 -20.63 24.50
N GLY A 797 25.80 -19.73 23.69
CA GLY A 797 27.19 -19.26 23.76
C GLY A 797 28.24 -20.21 23.16
N VAL A 798 27.83 -21.33 22.58
CA VAL A 798 28.74 -22.29 21.93
C VAL A 798 28.73 -22.08 20.43
N THR A 799 29.87 -21.64 19.88
CA THR A 799 30.08 -21.44 18.44
C THR A 799 30.61 -22.71 17.78
N ALA A 800 29.97 -23.14 16.69
CA ALA A 800 30.40 -24.26 15.87
C ALA A 800 30.28 -23.93 14.38
N VAL A 801 31.32 -24.26 13.61
CA VAL A 801 31.26 -24.30 12.14
C VAL A 801 30.56 -25.61 11.76
N ARG A 802 29.40 -25.51 11.12
CA ARG A 802 28.60 -26.66 10.69
C ARG A 802 29.01 -27.15 9.32
N GLU A 803 29.29 -26.21 8.43
CA GLU A 803 29.69 -26.47 7.06
C GLU A 803 30.82 -25.52 6.69
N SER A 804 31.78 -26.00 5.91
CA SER A 804 32.90 -25.21 5.40
C SER A 804 33.27 -25.75 4.02
N GLN A 805 33.09 -24.91 2.99
CA GLN A 805 33.30 -25.33 1.61
C GLN A 805 34.18 -24.29 0.89
N PRO A 806 35.07 -24.71 -0.03
CA PRO A 806 35.86 -23.78 -0.84
C PRO A 806 34.99 -22.76 -1.58
N LEU A 807 35.49 -21.54 -1.72
CA LEU A 807 34.84 -20.46 -2.46
C LEU A 807 35.83 -19.80 -3.42
N GLY A 808 35.41 -19.62 -4.68
CA GLY A 808 36.23 -18.96 -5.70
C GLY A 808 36.47 -17.47 -5.43
N ALA A 809 37.23 -16.82 -6.32
CA ALA A 809 37.43 -15.37 -6.30
C ALA A 809 36.16 -14.61 -6.72
N GLY A 810 36.06 -13.32 -6.35
CA GLY A 810 34.97 -12.42 -6.75
C GLY A 810 33.76 -12.38 -5.79
N ALA A 811 32.73 -11.65 -6.21
CA ALA A 811 31.51 -11.48 -5.42
C ALA A 811 30.71 -12.78 -5.31
N VAL A 812 29.99 -12.95 -4.19
CA VAL A 812 29.11 -14.08 -3.93
C VAL A 812 27.76 -13.59 -3.42
N THR A 813 26.66 -14.16 -3.90
CA THR A 813 25.36 -13.92 -3.29
C THR A 813 25.15 -14.92 -2.15
N LEU A 814 24.90 -14.41 -0.95
CA LEU A 814 24.53 -15.18 0.23
C LEU A 814 23.01 -15.13 0.39
N GLN A 815 22.37 -16.26 0.70
CA GLN A 815 20.92 -16.35 0.82
C GLN A 815 20.49 -17.22 2.01
N VAL A 816 19.40 -16.80 2.64
CA VAL A 816 18.62 -17.62 3.57
C VAL A 816 17.15 -17.62 3.13
N GLU A 817 16.53 -18.79 3.10
CA GLU A 817 15.08 -18.94 3.03
C GLU A 817 14.57 -19.44 4.38
N ALA A 818 13.61 -18.71 4.95
CA ALA A 818 12.99 -19.03 6.23
C ALA A 818 11.69 -19.81 6.06
N PHE A 819 11.55 -20.84 6.89
CA PHE A 819 10.34 -21.60 7.15
C PHE A 819 9.99 -21.46 8.64
N PRO A 820 8.74 -21.72 9.06
CA PRO A 820 8.37 -21.64 10.47
C PRO A 820 9.29 -22.43 11.42
N GLU A 821 9.81 -23.58 10.97
CA GLU A 821 10.62 -24.50 11.78
C GLU A 821 12.12 -24.47 11.49
N ARG A 822 12.54 -23.87 10.35
CA ARG A 822 13.94 -23.93 9.91
C ARG A 822 14.34 -22.79 8.99
N TYR A 823 15.64 -22.60 8.86
CA TYR A 823 16.30 -21.76 7.88
C TYR A 823 17.12 -22.63 6.93
N ASP A 824 16.94 -22.43 5.62
CA ASP A 824 17.71 -23.09 4.57
C ASP A 824 18.70 -22.08 3.97
N PHE A 825 19.99 -22.39 4.01
CA PHE A 825 21.09 -21.50 3.61
C PHE A 825 21.68 -21.95 2.27
N SER A 826 21.89 -20.98 1.38
CA SER A 826 22.49 -21.22 0.07
C SER A 826 23.38 -20.05 -0.36
N ILE A 827 24.23 -20.31 -1.34
CA ILE A 827 24.92 -19.25 -2.08
C ILE A 827 24.55 -19.31 -3.55
N ARG A 828 24.64 -18.18 -4.24
CA ARG A 828 24.60 -18.12 -5.70
C ARG A 828 25.92 -17.59 -6.23
N ALA A 829 26.56 -18.37 -7.11
CA ALA A 829 27.81 -18.00 -7.75
C ALA A 829 27.58 -16.99 -8.89
N ALA A 830 28.66 -16.43 -9.42
CA ALA A 830 28.61 -15.42 -10.48
C ALA A 830 28.00 -15.95 -11.80
N ASP A 831 28.06 -17.26 -12.04
CA ASP A 831 27.43 -17.94 -13.18
C ASP A 831 25.91 -18.18 -13.02
N GLY A 832 25.34 -17.73 -11.89
CA GLY A 832 23.92 -17.88 -11.59
C GLY A 832 23.53 -19.20 -10.93
N THR A 833 24.46 -20.14 -10.74
CA THR A 833 24.16 -21.42 -10.07
C THR A 833 23.95 -21.24 -8.57
N THR A 834 22.86 -21.80 -8.05
CA THR A 834 22.55 -21.83 -6.61
C THR A 834 23.07 -23.14 -6.00
N ARG A 835 23.87 -23.02 -4.94
CA ARG A 835 24.42 -24.14 -4.18
C ARG A 835 23.91 -24.09 -2.74
N ALA A 836 23.24 -25.16 -2.30
CA ALA A 836 22.85 -25.31 -0.90
C ALA A 836 24.10 -25.48 -0.02
N ILE A 837 24.09 -24.83 1.14
CA ILE A 837 25.16 -24.93 2.14
C ILE A 837 24.70 -25.81 3.29
N GLY A 838 23.51 -25.56 3.85
CA GLY A 838 22.97 -26.35 4.96
C GLY A 838 21.68 -25.75 5.50
N SER A 839 21.17 -26.30 6.60
CA SER A 839 19.97 -25.81 7.27
C SER A 839 20.14 -25.78 8.79
N ALA A 840 19.34 -24.97 9.48
CA ALA A 840 19.31 -24.89 10.94
C ALA A 840 17.87 -24.66 11.45
N PRO A 841 17.48 -25.25 12.60
CA PRO A 841 16.14 -25.08 13.15
C PRO A 841 15.91 -23.64 13.65
N THR A 842 14.67 -23.13 13.63
CA THR A 842 14.34 -21.80 14.18
C THR A 842 14.32 -21.79 15.71
N GLN A 843 14.01 -22.95 16.32
CA GLN A 843 13.78 -23.07 17.75
C GLN A 843 14.92 -22.56 18.65
N PRO A 844 16.23 -22.78 18.37
CA PRO A 844 17.29 -22.23 19.22
C PRO A 844 17.38 -20.69 19.21
N LEU A 845 16.80 -20.03 18.20
CA LEU A 845 16.68 -18.58 18.14
C LEU A 845 15.35 -18.07 18.70
N SER A 846 14.49 -18.93 19.26
CA SER A 846 13.24 -18.47 19.89
C SER A 846 13.51 -17.78 21.23
N SER A 847 12.63 -16.86 21.62
CA SER A 847 12.72 -16.19 22.94
C SER A 847 12.66 -17.21 24.08
N GLU A 848 11.92 -18.30 23.93
CA GLU A 848 11.84 -19.37 24.95
C GLU A 848 13.15 -20.15 25.12
N LYS A 849 14.02 -20.20 24.10
CA LYS A 849 15.33 -20.91 24.18
C LYS A 849 16.49 -19.96 24.41
N ALA A 850 16.49 -18.82 23.74
CA ALA A 850 17.57 -17.83 23.79
C ALA A 850 17.41 -16.84 24.95
N GLY A 851 16.18 -16.69 25.48
CA GLY A 851 15.84 -15.68 26.47
C GLY A 851 15.69 -14.28 25.87
N GLY A 852 15.14 -13.36 26.66
CA GLY A 852 14.98 -11.96 26.27
C GLY A 852 13.58 -11.60 25.75
N PHE A 853 13.49 -10.41 25.15
CA PHE A 853 12.24 -9.75 24.75
C PHE A 853 12.19 -9.33 23.27
N THR A 854 13.25 -9.65 22.51
CA THR A 854 13.45 -9.30 21.10
C THR A 854 13.03 -10.44 20.16
N GLY A 855 13.06 -10.17 18.86
CA GLY A 855 12.97 -11.19 17.81
C GLY A 855 14.22 -11.22 16.94
N VAL A 856 14.28 -12.18 16.02
CA VAL A 856 15.40 -12.36 15.10
C VAL A 856 15.55 -11.15 14.18
N PHE A 857 16.78 -10.66 14.06
CA PHE A 857 17.21 -9.71 13.03
C PHE A 857 18.00 -10.45 11.95
N VAL A 858 17.73 -10.12 10.69
CA VAL A 858 18.45 -10.63 9.52
C VAL A 858 19.23 -9.49 8.85
N GLY A 859 20.51 -9.69 8.59
CA GLY A 859 21.34 -8.60 8.09
C GLY A 859 22.78 -8.94 7.78
N MET A 860 23.56 -7.89 7.60
CA MET A 860 24.96 -7.93 7.17
C MET A 860 25.87 -7.67 8.36
N TYR A 861 27.01 -8.34 8.41
CA TYR A 861 28.01 -8.10 9.44
C TYR A 861 29.44 -8.33 8.93
N ALA A 862 30.41 -7.71 9.61
CA ALA A 862 31.84 -7.86 9.37
C ALA A 862 32.60 -7.91 10.70
N SER A 863 33.59 -8.80 10.83
CA SER A 863 34.38 -8.98 12.05
C SER A 863 35.83 -9.27 11.72
N ALA A 864 36.73 -8.60 12.44
CA ALA A 864 38.17 -8.79 12.38
C ALA A 864 38.72 -9.43 13.66
N ALA A 865 37.86 -9.93 14.56
CA ALA A 865 38.14 -10.42 15.93
C ALA A 865 39.63 -10.67 16.23
N SER A 866 40.27 -9.83 17.05
CA SER A 866 41.69 -9.95 17.45
C SER A 866 42.76 -9.94 16.33
N GLY A 867 42.39 -9.74 15.07
CA GLY A 867 43.26 -9.58 13.91
C GLY A 867 43.65 -8.12 13.63
N GLY A 868 44.66 -7.95 12.78
CA GLY A 868 45.06 -6.65 12.22
C GLY A 868 44.01 -6.07 11.25
N PRO A 869 44.34 -4.97 10.53
CA PRO A 869 43.41 -4.30 9.62
C PRO A 869 42.71 -5.28 8.67
N MET A 870 41.38 -5.19 8.60
CA MET A 870 40.55 -6.02 7.73
C MET A 870 40.19 -5.25 6.46
N PRO A 871 40.29 -5.87 5.26
CA PRO A 871 39.76 -5.26 4.05
C PRO A 871 38.25 -5.03 4.17
N PRO A 872 37.69 -3.99 3.54
CA PRO A 872 36.26 -3.73 3.64
C PRO A 872 35.42 -4.88 3.08
N ALA A 873 34.26 -5.10 3.69
CA ALA A 873 33.22 -5.99 3.17
C ALA A 873 32.17 -5.15 2.47
N ASP A 874 32.06 -5.32 1.15
CA ASP A 874 31.21 -4.50 0.29
C ASP A 874 29.95 -5.28 -0.09
N PHE A 875 28.79 -4.77 0.34
CA PHE A 875 27.48 -5.34 0.08
C PHE A 875 26.75 -4.52 -0.99
N ALA A 876 26.57 -5.07 -2.19
CA ALA A 876 26.02 -4.33 -3.32
C ALA A 876 24.53 -4.02 -3.15
N TRP A 877 23.77 -4.96 -2.56
CA TRP A 877 22.34 -4.85 -2.34
C TRP A 877 21.88 -5.83 -1.26
N PHE A 878 20.67 -5.64 -0.75
CA PHE A 878 19.99 -6.59 0.13
C PHE A 878 18.53 -6.78 -0.29
N ASP A 879 18.16 -8.03 -0.57
CA ASP A 879 16.79 -8.46 -0.83
C ASP A 879 16.13 -8.97 0.45
N TYR A 880 14.89 -8.55 0.69
CA TYR A 880 13.98 -9.13 1.67
C TYR A 880 12.61 -9.35 1.03
N GLU A 881 12.30 -10.60 0.74
CA GLU A 881 11.09 -11.02 0.04
C GLU A 881 10.18 -11.80 1.01
N PRO A 882 9.01 -11.26 1.39
CA PRO A 882 7.98 -12.04 2.08
C PRO A 882 7.46 -13.17 1.18
N LEU A 883 7.37 -14.39 1.73
CA LEU A 883 6.87 -15.58 1.03
C LEU A 883 5.62 -16.17 1.71
N GLU A 884 4.96 -15.39 2.57
CA GLU A 884 3.64 -15.71 3.13
C GLU A 884 2.54 -15.33 2.13
N ASN A 885 1.59 -16.24 1.87
CA ASN A 885 0.41 -15.98 1.04
C ASN A 885 -0.66 -15.21 1.80
#